data_AF-A0AAP6RGF8-F1
#
_entry.id   AF-A0AAP6RGF8-F1
#
_cell.length_a   1.000
_cell.length_b   1.000
_cell.length_c   1.000
_cell.angle_alpha   90.00
_cell.angle_beta   90.00
_cell.angle_gamma   90.00
#
_symmetry.space_group_name_H-M   'P 1'
#
loop_
_entity.id
_entity.type
_entity.pdbx_description
1 polymer ?
#
loop_
_entity_poly.entity_id
_entity_poly.type
_entity_poly.pdbx_seq_one_letter_code
_entity_poly.pdbx_strand_id
1 'polypeptide(L)'
;MDGNFFKKILKSSSNYSEEFTNKLILICEKLIPDIETHLKTISQTLPNFDVHDESHAENVLENMLTISNYHEEDSPKLTDIEYFLIIFSAYVHDSGMALPKWQLNIFKATEGDKRFDLYEDISLKMNNDGKKSFTFSDARQWIMDHRELIYRDYNTVEKFIFSELTEDKFVDSLAKSLISYQEFRNGYTPDLNSIDNKMEYLKKSEEIRYEYIRSNHHIFSAKNCELLVNKLESYCGKFNANKLCDDLSKIVIGHGLDFSEIKGYSLRSNYSKGNYANQFFITMLLRLGDIIHFSSDRSPESLLSSKLIQDPISLIHWKVKQEDINFWLNSFNEKGRRQISYSAYFKEPKLYYFFQDYLNWIDMEISNYNIFLNILEKDTNLSKFTIFYDLKLADKVNRNEVLYDKNLFVPVENLKFVLNQNKILDLLMSIGLYKDKYLCLRELYQNSMDACKCAIAGNLIEKGVIEFGIEEDNSGRYLYCLDNGMGMTKEIIENYFLNIGTSYYQSRQFYELKASWEKGVSNTSQFGVGILSCFMIGNEIEVVTKNLYEKKDNLISFKIDGPHENFYYKKSEEMDNEKIGNSGTLIKVYLSDQEINNDYIEDFDMQLFFSDRRKSISTEKSSDISLRANIYFILFHSINIIPSEMDVSVRLNDGTSKTVVDNFKPLNLEDISQEKIMDKTNQNFNHEYRDNLIYLKENWADCNVELVEVRSENIYLASNIVFSKSDDKKLIKKISSYPFLKRGGLVSINGVIVEDYRKVKDKLDRILQRDINNDQPFIINFDGANKPKLSVDRLSITDFSDELSLELKELIEQLKIEMFEKINFILEGCVNKELMLENIIGNTEIFKLDWIELLVEKKDSTTDKLFEKLNDYLLDINHISDFFKAGKSRVKFNLLFNNLSKHEWMVYLSKLLDAEKIELFDDYFEITTIKELKINQNLLENYRDGKIVPFLTYADNWNSYFPEYDMVTALYPIVSSSLFELAESEYYNNKVKINDRVKWLGSTSNGLSGMGSLQSAQLIPEFGFGSIPRRQWPKKEYPSRILNFERSLSEFWLFELNSFGRTIKEDHKDYVLRAFISPTILCEEEVVKLDNIKEKYPIYYEGVYEGWSVVFLGKTAEIIYQRGKHKSDELLKDIPSSFSNPEMINYHLVNGERVDL
;
A
#
# COMPACT_ATOMS: atom_id res chain seq x y z
N MET A 1 33.48 -41.65 32.16
CA MET A 1 34.89 -42.12 32.08
C MET A 1 35.39 -42.74 33.40
N ASP A 2 36.36 -43.67 33.37
CA ASP A 2 37.03 -44.21 34.59
C ASP A 2 37.88 -43.12 35.28
N GLY A 3 37.93 -43.06 36.63
CA GLY A 3 38.73 -42.07 37.38
C GLY A 3 40.24 -42.04 37.03
N ASN A 4 40.74 -43.07 36.34
CA ASN A 4 42.08 -43.09 35.76
C ASN A 4 42.28 -42.10 34.58
N PHE A 5 41.21 -41.63 33.94
CA PHE A 5 41.29 -40.78 32.74
C PHE A 5 41.79 -39.36 33.06
N PHE A 6 41.15 -38.63 33.98
CA PHE A 6 41.60 -37.29 34.39
C PHE A 6 43.02 -37.31 34.97
N LYS A 7 43.34 -38.39 35.72
CA LYS A 7 44.66 -38.65 36.26
C LYS A 7 45.72 -38.80 35.17
N LYS A 8 45.40 -39.44 34.05
CA LYS A 8 46.31 -39.58 32.90
C LYS A 8 46.60 -38.22 32.26
N ILE A 9 45.58 -37.40 32.06
CA ILE A 9 45.70 -36.05 31.47
C ILE A 9 46.59 -35.14 32.32
N LEU A 10 46.23 -34.98 33.60
CA LEU A 10 46.92 -34.04 34.49
C LEU A 10 48.36 -34.45 34.80
N LYS A 11 48.68 -35.76 34.82
CA LYS A 11 50.06 -36.25 35.04
C LYS A 11 50.99 -36.04 33.85
N SER A 12 50.44 -35.80 32.65
CA SER A 12 51.22 -35.54 31.45
C SER A 12 51.54 -34.06 31.21
N SER A 13 51.26 -33.18 32.18
CA SER A 13 51.54 -31.75 32.07
C SER A 13 53.03 -31.41 32.02
N SER A 14 53.36 -30.27 31.41
CA SER A 14 54.76 -29.82 31.28
C SER A 14 55.39 -29.34 32.59
N ASN A 15 54.58 -28.99 33.59
CA ASN A 15 55.01 -28.49 34.91
C ASN A 15 54.58 -29.41 36.06
N TYR A 16 54.41 -30.72 35.81
CA TYR A 16 53.92 -31.68 36.79
C TYR A 16 54.57 -31.56 38.18
N SER A 17 53.72 -31.45 39.20
CA SER A 17 54.11 -31.46 40.61
C SER A 17 53.24 -32.45 41.37
N GLU A 18 53.85 -33.49 41.94
CA GLU A 18 53.10 -34.56 42.61
C GLU A 18 52.14 -34.03 43.70
N GLU A 19 52.54 -33.06 44.52
CA GLU A 19 51.67 -32.51 45.57
C GLU A 19 50.51 -31.65 45.03
N PHE A 20 50.76 -30.81 44.03
CA PHE A 20 49.76 -29.86 43.52
C PHE A 20 48.83 -30.50 42.48
N THR A 21 49.39 -31.29 41.55
CA THR A 21 48.61 -31.99 40.53
C THR A 21 47.68 -33.05 41.14
N ASN A 22 48.09 -33.75 42.21
CA ASN A 22 47.20 -34.69 42.91
C ASN A 22 46.00 -33.97 43.58
N LYS A 23 46.15 -32.71 44.02
CA LYS A 23 45.02 -31.91 44.52
C LYS A 23 44.01 -31.60 43.41
N LEU A 24 44.50 -31.26 42.21
CA LEU A 24 43.64 -31.01 41.04
C LEU A 24 42.89 -32.28 40.59
N ILE A 25 43.57 -33.44 40.57
CA ILE A 25 42.95 -34.74 40.27
C ILE A 25 41.82 -35.05 41.26
N LEU A 26 42.07 -34.86 42.56
CA LEU A 26 41.08 -35.09 43.60
C LEU A 26 39.85 -34.18 43.45
N ILE A 27 40.04 -32.94 43.00
CA ILE A 27 38.93 -32.02 42.69
C ILE A 27 38.09 -32.54 41.52
N CYS A 28 38.72 -32.97 40.41
CA CYS A 28 38.01 -33.58 39.28
C CYS A 28 37.19 -34.82 39.71
N GLU A 29 37.82 -35.76 40.42
CA GLU A 29 37.19 -37.01 40.87
C GLU A 29 36.00 -36.79 41.83
N LYS A 30 35.95 -35.66 42.52
CA LYS A 30 34.88 -35.34 43.48
C LYS A 30 33.75 -34.51 42.90
N LEU A 31 34.05 -33.54 42.05
CA LEU A 31 33.04 -32.57 41.58
C LEU A 31 32.42 -32.93 40.23
N ILE A 32 33.16 -33.57 39.32
CA ILE A 32 32.64 -33.92 37.98
C ILE A 32 31.39 -34.81 38.05
N PRO A 33 31.32 -35.87 38.88
CA PRO A 33 30.11 -36.71 38.96
C PRO A 33 28.85 -35.94 39.39
N ASP A 34 29.00 -34.94 40.27
CA ASP A 34 27.90 -34.08 40.69
C ASP A 34 27.47 -33.13 39.55
N ILE A 35 28.41 -32.65 38.73
CA ILE A 35 28.14 -31.83 37.54
C ILE A 35 27.46 -32.67 36.46
N GLU A 36 27.91 -33.89 36.19
CA GLU A 36 27.27 -34.83 35.26
C GLU A 36 25.81 -35.09 35.65
N THR A 37 25.55 -35.30 36.95
CA THR A 37 24.19 -35.47 37.46
C THR A 37 23.33 -34.23 37.22
N HIS A 38 23.91 -33.04 37.31
CA HIS A 38 23.23 -31.78 37.01
C HIS A 38 22.91 -31.63 35.51
N LEU A 39 23.87 -31.92 34.61
CA LEU A 39 23.68 -31.83 33.16
C LEU A 39 22.51 -32.70 32.64
N LYS A 40 22.27 -33.86 33.26
CA LYS A 40 21.10 -34.73 32.93
C LYS A 40 19.76 -34.00 33.04
N THR A 41 19.68 -32.97 33.87
CA THR A 41 18.46 -32.19 34.08
C THR A 41 18.17 -31.16 32.98
N ILE A 42 19.11 -30.95 32.03
CA ILE A 42 18.88 -30.07 30.87
C ILE A 42 17.66 -30.54 30.06
N SER A 43 17.51 -31.86 29.88
CA SER A 43 16.35 -32.46 29.20
C SER A 43 15.00 -32.12 29.84
N GLN A 44 14.97 -31.80 31.14
CA GLN A 44 13.76 -31.38 31.85
C GLN A 44 13.52 -29.87 31.72
N THR A 45 14.59 -29.07 31.60
CA THR A 45 14.52 -27.61 31.48
C THR A 45 14.20 -27.19 30.05
N LEU A 46 14.80 -27.87 29.08
CA LEU A 46 14.77 -27.59 27.65
C LEU A 46 14.35 -28.86 26.88
N PRO A 47 13.08 -29.29 26.97
CA PRO A 47 12.63 -30.58 26.43
C PRO A 47 12.74 -30.68 24.91
N ASN A 48 12.64 -29.58 24.18
CA ASN A 48 12.69 -29.56 22.71
C ASN A 48 14.12 -29.61 22.13
N PHE A 49 15.15 -29.46 22.97
CA PHE A 49 16.54 -29.38 22.54
C PHE A 49 17.20 -30.76 22.43
N ASP A 50 18.29 -30.83 21.65
CA ASP A 50 19.15 -32.00 21.50
C ASP A 50 19.93 -32.31 22.79
N VAL A 51 20.65 -33.43 22.82
CA VAL A 51 21.24 -33.98 24.05
C VAL A 51 22.47 -33.16 24.48
N HIS A 52 22.38 -32.49 25.64
CA HIS A 52 23.47 -31.71 26.26
C HIS A 52 23.91 -32.32 27.61
N ASP A 53 23.93 -33.65 27.74
CA ASP A 53 24.28 -34.32 28.99
C ASP A 53 25.78 -34.64 29.13
N GLU A 54 26.16 -35.55 30.02
CA GLU A 54 27.55 -35.94 30.24
C GLU A 54 28.26 -36.44 28.97
N SER A 55 27.53 -37.08 28.05
CA SER A 55 28.10 -37.59 26.80
C SER A 55 28.60 -36.44 25.92
N HIS A 56 27.87 -35.32 25.91
CA HIS A 56 28.29 -34.13 25.22
C HIS A 56 29.52 -33.49 25.85
N ALA A 57 29.54 -33.32 27.17
CA ALA A 57 30.70 -32.79 27.88
C ALA A 57 31.96 -33.64 27.66
N GLU A 58 31.83 -34.98 27.64
CA GLU A 58 32.92 -35.91 27.34
C GLU A 58 33.45 -35.73 25.90
N ASN A 59 32.56 -35.62 24.91
CA ASN A 59 32.93 -35.37 23.51
C ASN A 59 33.57 -34.00 23.30
N VAL A 60 33.07 -32.94 23.96
CA VAL A 60 33.68 -31.60 23.92
C VAL A 60 35.09 -31.65 24.49
N LEU A 61 35.30 -32.32 25.63
CA LEU A 61 36.62 -32.51 26.20
C LEU A 61 37.56 -33.26 25.24
N GLU A 62 37.11 -34.35 24.64
CA GLU A 62 37.92 -35.13 23.68
C GLU A 62 38.26 -34.30 22.43
N ASN A 63 37.33 -33.49 21.93
CA ASN A 63 37.58 -32.53 20.84
C ASN A 63 38.68 -31.53 21.21
N MET A 64 38.58 -30.91 22.39
CA MET A 64 39.57 -29.98 22.91
C MET A 64 40.96 -30.61 23.04
N LEU A 65 41.04 -31.85 23.56
CA LEU A 65 42.29 -32.59 23.72
C LEU A 65 42.90 -32.98 22.36
N THR A 66 42.07 -33.46 21.43
CA THR A 66 42.52 -33.86 20.09
C THR A 66 43.06 -32.67 19.30
N ILE A 67 42.33 -31.55 19.32
CA ILE A 67 42.70 -30.33 18.58
C ILE A 67 43.94 -29.67 19.19
N SER A 68 44.08 -29.70 20.52
CA SER A 68 45.29 -29.23 21.22
C SER A 68 46.50 -30.17 21.08
N ASN A 69 46.41 -31.20 20.24
CA ASN A 69 47.47 -32.17 19.97
C ASN A 69 47.94 -32.89 21.25
N TYR A 70 47.04 -33.09 22.22
CA TYR A 70 47.35 -33.77 23.47
C TYR A 70 47.84 -35.20 23.27
N HIS A 71 47.25 -35.92 22.30
CA HIS A 71 47.57 -37.33 22.03
C HIS A 71 48.84 -37.54 21.22
N GLU A 72 49.41 -36.47 20.64
CA GLU A 72 50.62 -36.56 19.81
C GLU A 72 51.88 -36.66 20.71
N GLU A 73 52.77 -37.64 20.43
CA GLU A 73 53.94 -37.92 21.28
C GLU A 73 54.94 -36.74 21.30
N ASP A 74 55.16 -36.08 20.16
CA ASP A 74 56.14 -34.99 19.99
C ASP A 74 55.55 -33.58 20.21
N SER A 75 54.29 -33.46 20.66
CA SER A 75 53.63 -32.17 20.87
C SER A 75 53.96 -31.57 22.25
N PRO A 76 54.26 -30.26 22.34
CA PRO A 76 54.43 -29.58 23.62
C PRO A 76 53.19 -29.72 24.50
N LYS A 77 53.39 -30.11 25.77
CA LYS A 77 52.29 -30.31 26.72
C LYS A 77 51.96 -29.00 27.46
N LEU A 78 50.67 -28.79 27.72
CA LEU A 78 50.16 -27.65 28.49
C LEU A 78 50.47 -27.83 29.98
N THR A 79 50.27 -26.76 30.76
CA THR A 79 50.43 -26.82 32.21
C THR A 79 49.29 -27.61 32.88
N ASP A 80 49.52 -28.05 34.12
CA ASP A 80 48.50 -28.74 34.91
C ASP A 80 47.25 -27.89 35.17
N ILE A 81 47.41 -26.57 35.33
CA ILE A 81 46.29 -25.63 35.46
C ILE A 81 45.51 -25.51 34.15
N GLU A 82 46.18 -25.43 33.01
CA GLU A 82 45.51 -25.34 31.71
C GLU A 82 44.72 -26.61 31.40
N TYR A 83 45.31 -27.80 31.63
CA TYR A 83 44.57 -29.05 31.49
C TYR A 83 43.39 -29.15 32.47
N PHE A 84 43.55 -28.66 33.71
CA PHE A 84 42.44 -28.59 34.67
C PHE A 84 41.31 -27.69 34.17
N LEU A 85 41.63 -26.50 33.66
CA LEU A 85 40.65 -25.57 33.12
C LEU A 85 39.98 -26.11 31.85
N ILE A 86 40.71 -26.83 30.98
CA ILE A 86 40.14 -27.54 29.82
C ILE A 86 39.12 -28.57 30.27
N ILE A 87 39.47 -29.44 31.23
CA ILE A 87 38.56 -30.46 31.77
C ILE A 87 37.32 -29.79 32.39
N PHE A 88 37.50 -28.82 33.29
CA PHE A 88 36.37 -28.22 34.00
C PHE A 88 35.47 -27.37 33.08
N SER A 89 36.06 -26.64 32.13
CA SER A 89 35.25 -25.82 31.20
C SER A 89 34.37 -26.69 30.31
N ALA A 90 34.87 -27.82 29.80
CA ALA A 90 34.07 -28.77 29.02
C ALA A 90 32.84 -29.29 29.79
N TYR A 91 32.94 -29.55 31.09
CA TYR A 91 31.81 -30.05 31.89
C TYR A 91 30.87 -28.96 32.40
N VAL A 92 31.35 -27.72 32.57
CA VAL A 92 30.55 -26.65 33.20
C VAL A 92 29.93 -25.69 32.16
N HIS A 93 30.42 -25.66 30.92
CA HIS A 93 29.98 -24.66 29.93
C HIS A 93 28.46 -24.65 29.68
N ASP A 94 27.82 -25.82 29.68
CA ASP A 94 26.37 -25.99 29.50
C ASP A 94 25.58 -26.10 30.80
N SER A 95 26.24 -26.04 31.96
CA SER A 95 25.57 -26.20 33.26
C SER A 95 24.45 -25.17 33.51
N GLY A 96 24.53 -24.01 32.86
CA GLY A 96 23.55 -22.94 32.86
C GLY A 96 22.29 -23.21 32.03
N MET A 97 22.29 -24.23 31.17
CA MET A 97 21.08 -24.71 30.50
C MET A 97 20.18 -25.52 31.44
N ALA A 98 20.74 -26.10 32.50
CA ALA A 98 20.01 -26.78 33.56
C ALA A 98 19.70 -25.81 34.70
N LEU A 99 18.51 -25.22 34.67
CA LEU A 99 18.07 -24.36 35.77
C LEU A 99 17.50 -25.19 36.91
N PRO A 100 17.85 -24.90 38.17
CA PRO A 100 17.24 -25.57 39.30
C PRO A 100 15.75 -25.22 39.40
N LYS A 101 14.97 -26.17 39.96
CA LYS A 101 13.50 -26.11 40.02
C LYS A 101 12.94 -24.79 40.57
N TRP A 102 13.56 -24.24 41.62
CA TRP A 102 13.12 -22.98 42.24
C TRP A 102 13.19 -21.80 41.28
N GLN A 103 14.23 -21.73 40.45
CA GLN A 103 14.41 -20.65 39.47
C GLN A 103 13.43 -20.80 38.30
N LEU A 104 13.25 -22.03 37.81
CA LEU A 104 12.29 -22.33 36.75
C LEU A 104 10.85 -22.02 37.18
N ASN A 105 10.48 -22.32 38.42
CA ASN A 105 9.16 -22.03 38.96
C ASN A 105 8.87 -20.52 39.06
N ILE A 106 9.88 -19.71 39.39
CA ILE A 106 9.74 -18.25 39.42
C ILE A 106 9.52 -17.69 38.01
N PHE A 107 10.25 -18.22 37.02
CA PHE A 107 10.04 -17.84 35.62
C PHE A 107 8.62 -18.18 35.19
N LYS A 108 8.18 -19.44 35.38
CA LYS A 108 6.81 -19.86 35.07
C LYS A 108 5.74 -19.04 35.79
N ALA A 109 5.95 -18.68 37.06
CA ALA A 109 5.00 -17.85 37.80
C ALA A 109 4.88 -16.43 37.22
N THR A 110 5.93 -15.92 36.58
CA THR A 110 5.96 -14.62 35.89
C THR A 110 5.09 -14.62 34.64
N GLU A 111 4.95 -15.76 33.97
CA GLU A 111 4.32 -15.86 32.66
C GLU A 111 2.79 -15.78 32.76
N GLY A 112 2.17 -15.12 31.79
CA GLY A 112 0.74 -14.91 31.73
C GLY A 112 0.33 -13.49 32.12
N ASP A 113 -0.95 -13.19 31.89
CA ASP A 113 -1.53 -11.87 32.12
C ASP A 113 -2.91 -12.00 32.79
N LYS A 114 -3.78 -10.99 32.61
CA LYS A 114 -5.16 -11.03 33.13
C LYS A 114 -6.09 -11.94 32.31
N ARG A 115 -5.74 -12.24 31.06
CA ARG A 115 -6.52 -13.08 30.13
C ARG A 115 -6.19 -14.55 30.34
N PHE A 116 -4.90 -14.87 30.47
CA PHE A 116 -4.42 -16.25 30.52
C PHE A 116 -3.53 -16.52 31.74
N ASP A 117 -3.94 -17.54 32.49
CA ASP A 117 -3.15 -18.17 33.55
C ASP A 117 -2.70 -19.56 33.07
N LEU A 118 -1.40 -19.75 32.92
CA LEU A 118 -0.84 -20.77 32.03
C LEU A 118 -0.58 -22.12 32.73
N TYR A 119 -0.14 -22.10 33.99
CA TYR A 119 0.33 -23.29 34.69
C TYR A 119 -0.57 -23.61 35.89
N GLU A 120 -1.31 -24.71 35.79
CA GLU A 120 -2.19 -25.19 36.88
C GLU A 120 -1.43 -26.03 37.92
N ASP A 121 -0.29 -26.59 37.53
CA ASP A 121 0.58 -27.44 38.35
C ASP A 121 1.47 -26.65 39.33
N ILE A 122 1.51 -25.32 39.21
CA ILE A 122 2.34 -24.44 40.02
C ILE A 122 1.44 -23.59 40.93
N SER A 123 1.60 -23.73 42.25
CA SER A 123 0.85 -22.96 43.25
C SER A 123 1.25 -21.48 43.34
N LEU A 124 2.31 -21.08 42.65
CA LEU A 124 2.92 -19.76 42.67
C LEU A 124 2.46 -18.96 41.44
N LYS A 125 1.83 -17.79 41.63
CA LYS A 125 1.27 -16.99 40.54
C LYS A 125 1.65 -15.51 40.66
N MET A 126 2.13 -14.93 39.57
CA MET A 126 2.52 -13.52 39.49
C MET A 126 1.98 -12.84 38.22
N ASN A 127 1.98 -13.53 37.07
CA ASN A 127 1.39 -13.09 35.79
C ASN A 127 1.75 -11.64 35.45
N ASN A 128 3.02 -11.40 35.11
CA ASN A 128 3.62 -10.08 34.96
C ASN A 128 3.78 -9.63 33.51
N ASP A 129 3.17 -10.31 32.54
CA ASP A 129 3.32 -9.93 31.14
C ASP A 129 2.69 -8.55 30.85
N GLY A 130 3.46 -7.69 30.18
CA GLY A 130 3.05 -6.31 29.88
C GLY A 130 3.02 -5.38 31.10
N LYS A 131 3.51 -5.83 32.27
CA LYS A 131 3.64 -5.00 33.47
C LYS A 131 5.09 -4.60 33.69
N LYS A 132 5.30 -3.48 34.40
CA LYS A 132 6.65 -3.02 34.77
C LYS A 132 7.37 -4.12 35.56
N SER A 133 8.62 -4.40 35.20
CA SER A 133 9.49 -5.30 35.96
C SER A 133 9.63 -4.85 37.41
N PHE A 134 9.77 -5.80 38.32
CA PHE A 134 9.92 -5.54 39.74
C PHE A 134 11.19 -4.74 40.01
N THR A 135 11.17 -3.89 41.03
CA THR A 135 12.42 -3.35 41.56
C THR A 135 13.14 -4.44 42.36
N PHE A 136 14.46 -4.28 42.59
CA PHE A 136 15.24 -5.21 43.41
C PHE A 136 14.60 -5.45 44.79
N SER A 137 14.12 -4.38 45.43
CA SER A 137 13.38 -4.43 46.69
C SER A 137 12.14 -5.32 46.59
N ASP A 138 11.31 -5.10 45.56
CA ASP A 138 10.03 -5.79 45.41
C ASP A 138 10.23 -7.27 45.09
N ALA A 139 11.19 -7.60 44.20
CA ALA A 139 11.54 -8.97 43.87
C ALA A 139 12.07 -9.73 45.08
N ARG A 140 12.96 -9.09 45.86
CA ARG A 140 13.52 -9.69 47.07
C ARG A 140 12.42 -9.96 48.11
N GLN A 141 11.53 -8.99 48.34
CA GLN A 141 10.41 -9.14 49.27
C GLN A 141 9.45 -10.24 48.82
N TRP A 142 9.09 -10.27 47.54
CA TRP A 142 8.18 -11.27 46.99
C TRP A 142 8.73 -12.69 47.12
N ILE A 143 10.03 -12.89 46.87
CA ILE A 143 10.69 -14.19 47.05
C ILE A 143 10.67 -14.61 48.53
N MET A 144 10.92 -13.68 49.45
CA MET A 144 10.88 -13.96 50.88
C MET A 144 9.48 -14.33 51.36
N ASP A 145 8.45 -13.62 50.88
CA ASP A 145 7.04 -13.87 51.23
C ASP A 145 6.56 -15.26 50.75
N HIS A 146 7.16 -15.79 49.68
CA HIS A 146 6.77 -17.07 49.05
C HIS A 146 7.84 -18.16 49.18
N ARG A 147 8.85 -17.99 50.05
CA ARG A 147 10.02 -18.89 50.14
C ARG A 147 9.67 -20.37 50.29
N GLU A 148 8.62 -20.68 51.06
CA GLU A 148 8.18 -22.06 51.33
C GLU A 148 7.72 -22.77 50.04
N LEU A 149 7.13 -22.00 49.10
CA LEU A 149 6.68 -22.50 47.80
C LEU A 149 7.80 -22.53 46.76
N ILE A 150 8.78 -21.62 46.87
CA ILE A 150 9.87 -21.48 45.91
C ILE A 150 10.96 -22.53 46.15
N TYR A 151 11.51 -22.59 47.37
CA TYR A 151 12.65 -23.46 47.70
C TYR A 151 12.52 -24.24 49.02
N ARG A 152 11.37 -24.11 49.71
CA ARG A 152 11.08 -24.74 51.02
C ARG A 152 12.01 -24.29 52.14
N ASP A 153 13.21 -24.85 52.20
CA ASP A 153 14.22 -24.54 53.20
C ASP A 153 15.60 -24.36 52.56
N TYR A 154 16.42 -23.51 53.18
CA TYR A 154 17.76 -23.23 52.66
C TYR A 154 18.71 -24.42 52.77
N ASN A 155 18.50 -25.35 53.72
CA ASN A 155 19.34 -26.54 53.87
C ASN A 155 19.26 -27.47 52.65
N THR A 156 18.15 -27.43 51.92
CA THR A 156 17.97 -28.16 50.66
C THR A 156 18.73 -27.48 49.52
N VAL A 157 18.75 -26.14 49.51
CA VAL A 157 19.53 -25.35 48.55
C VAL A 157 21.03 -25.51 48.79
N GLU A 158 21.50 -25.53 50.04
CA GLU A 158 22.92 -25.69 50.39
C GLU A 158 23.54 -27.01 49.88
N LYS A 159 22.71 -28.05 49.72
CA LYS A 159 23.15 -29.35 49.17
C LYS A 159 23.36 -29.32 47.65
N PHE A 160 22.85 -28.30 46.96
CA PHE A 160 23.05 -28.14 45.53
C PHE A 160 24.50 -27.74 45.23
N ILE A 161 25.07 -28.27 44.15
CA ILE A 161 26.48 -28.07 43.79
C ILE A 161 26.82 -26.60 43.54
N PHE A 162 25.92 -25.85 42.91
CA PHE A 162 26.07 -24.41 42.64
C PHE A 162 25.22 -23.58 43.62
N SER A 163 25.48 -23.72 44.91
CA SER A 163 24.76 -22.99 45.97
C SER A 163 25.55 -21.78 46.47
N GLU A 164 24.82 -20.73 46.81
CA GLU A 164 25.37 -19.58 47.53
C GLU A 164 25.72 -19.98 48.99
N LEU A 165 26.52 -19.17 49.68
CA LEU A 165 26.93 -19.46 51.06
C LEU A 165 25.86 -19.15 52.10
N THR A 166 24.96 -18.21 51.79
CA THR A 166 23.96 -17.70 52.73
C THR A 166 22.64 -17.52 52.02
N GLU A 167 21.53 -17.76 52.73
CA GLU A 167 20.17 -17.54 52.22
C GLU A 167 19.98 -16.12 51.68
N ASP A 168 20.57 -15.12 52.32
CA ASP A 168 20.51 -13.72 51.89
C ASP A 168 21.05 -13.51 50.46
N LYS A 169 22.28 -13.96 50.20
CA LYS A 169 22.90 -13.93 48.86
C LYS A 169 22.14 -14.76 47.84
N PHE A 170 21.61 -15.91 48.25
CA PHE A 170 20.78 -16.75 47.39
C PHE A 170 19.52 -16.00 46.93
N VAL A 171 18.80 -15.38 47.86
CA VAL A 171 17.60 -14.59 47.57
C VAL A 171 17.95 -13.38 46.70
N ASP A 172 19.06 -12.68 46.95
CA ASP A 172 19.52 -11.56 46.13
C ASP A 172 19.84 -11.99 44.69
N SER A 173 20.48 -13.14 44.51
CA SER A 173 20.77 -13.70 43.18
C SER A 173 19.48 -14.05 42.45
N LEU A 174 18.55 -14.72 43.14
CA LEU A 174 17.26 -15.14 42.59
C LEU A 174 16.38 -13.93 42.21
N ALA A 175 16.43 -12.85 42.99
CA ALA A 175 15.77 -11.58 42.69
C ALA A 175 16.31 -10.94 41.41
N LYS A 176 17.63 -10.93 41.21
CA LYS A 176 18.25 -10.41 39.97
C LYS A 176 17.84 -11.22 38.75
N SER A 177 17.84 -12.56 38.87
CA SER A 177 17.40 -13.43 37.77
C SER A 177 15.93 -13.23 37.43
N LEU A 178 15.05 -13.05 38.42
CA LEU A 178 13.64 -12.73 38.18
C LEU A 178 13.48 -11.40 37.41
N ILE A 179 14.18 -10.35 37.83
CA ILE A 179 14.10 -9.04 37.18
C ILE A 179 14.59 -9.11 35.74
N SER A 180 15.75 -9.73 35.52
CA SER A 180 16.31 -9.90 34.18
C SER A 180 15.36 -10.69 33.27
N TYR A 181 14.70 -11.73 33.79
CA TYR A 181 13.71 -12.47 33.01
C TYR A 181 12.47 -11.62 32.67
N GLN A 182 11.95 -10.84 33.64
CA GLN A 182 10.84 -9.93 33.40
C GLN A 182 11.17 -8.86 32.34
N GLU A 183 12.37 -8.29 32.40
CA GLU A 183 12.84 -7.30 31.42
C GLU A 183 12.96 -7.89 30.02
N PHE A 184 13.59 -9.06 29.88
CA PHE A 184 13.70 -9.76 28.61
C PHE A 184 12.32 -10.08 28.02
N ARG A 185 11.45 -10.67 28.85
CA ARG A 185 10.10 -11.11 28.44
C ARG A 185 9.21 -9.95 28.02
N ASN A 186 9.31 -8.80 28.68
CA ASN A 186 8.53 -7.61 28.33
C ASN A 186 8.84 -7.07 26.93
N GLY A 187 9.98 -7.42 26.32
CA GLY A 187 10.27 -7.14 24.91
C GLY A 187 9.27 -7.77 23.93
N TYR A 188 8.64 -8.89 24.31
CA TYR A 188 7.68 -9.64 23.49
C TYR A 188 6.22 -9.26 23.76
N THR A 189 5.97 -8.16 24.48
CA THR A 189 4.60 -7.73 24.83
C THR A 189 3.70 -7.52 23.60
N PRO A 190 4.14 -6.93 22.47
CA PRO A 190 3.30 -6.81 21.27
C PRO A 190 2.85 -8.17 20.72
N ASP A 191 3.78 -9.13 20.63
CA ASP A 191 3.51 -10.48 20.13
C ASP A 191 2.51 -11.20 21.04
N LEU A 192 2.74 -11.18 22.36
CA LEU A 192 1.85 -11.79 23.36
C LEU A 192 0.46 -11.12 23.40
N ASN A 193 0.36 -9.83 23.09
CA ASN A 193 -0.92 -9.13 23.02
C ASN A 193 -1.75 -9.53 21.79
N SER A 194 -1.11 -9.91 20.68
CA SER A 194 -1.79 -10.30 19.44
C SER A 194 -2.46 -11.68 19.50
N ILE A 195 -2.15 -12.49 20.51
CA ILE A 195 -2.65 -13.86 20.66
C ILE A 195 -3.92 -13.88 21.51
N ASP A 196 -5.00 -14.46 20.96
CA ASP A 196 -6.30 -14.61 21.62
C ASP A 196 -6.57 -16.04 22.13
N ASN A 197 -5.69 -17.00 21.83
CA ASN A 197 -5.84 -18.40 22.22
C ASN A 197 -4.87 -18.80 23.35
N LYS A 198 -5.38 -19.39 24.43
CA LYS A 198 -4.58 -19.82 25.60
C LYS A 198 -3.46 -20.82 25.23
N MET A 199 -3.71 -21.76 24.33
CA MET A 199 -2.73 -22.77 23.94
C MET A 199 -1.61 -22.17 23.10
N GLU A 200 -1.96 -21.26 22.19
CA GLU A 200 -0.97 -20.52 21.39
C GLU A 200 -0.13 -19.60 22.28
N TYR A 201 -0.76 -18.94 23.27
CA TYR A 201 -0.05 -18.13 24.26
C TYR A 201 0.90 -18.98 25.09
N LEU A 202 0.46 -20.15 25.57
CA LEU A 202 1.31 -21.08 26.32
C LEU A 202 2.53 -21.47 25.48
N LYS A 203 2.32 -21.89 24.23
CA LYS A 203 3.40 -22.28 23.32
C LYS A 203 4.42 -21.16 23.12
N LYS A 204 3.94 -19.94 22.81
CA LYS A 204 4.80 -18.76 22.67
C LYS A 204 5.53 -18.42 23.97
N SER A 205 4.87 -18.62 25.11
CA SER A 205 5.47 -18.40 26.43
C SER A 205 6.64 -19.35 26.72
N GLU A 206 6.49 -20.62 26.35
CA GLU A 206 7.56 -21.62 26.48
C GLU A 206 8.74 -21.28 25.56
N GLU A 207 8.47 -20.89 24.31
CA GLU A 207 9.50 -20.44 23.36
C GLU A 207 10.34 -19.29 23.93
N ILE A 208 9.70 -18.23 24.45
CA ILE A 208 10.39 -17.08 25.05
C ILE A 208 11.25 -17.51 26.25
N ARG A 209 10.74 -18.42 27.09
CA ARG A 209 11.50 -18.93 28.23
C ARG A 209 12.73 -19.72 27.77
N TYR A 210 12.57 -20.61 26.80
CA TYR A 210 13.68 -21.41 26.27
C TYR A 210 14.74 -20.52 25.62
N GLU A 211 14.32 -19.52 24.86
CA GLU A 211 15.20 -18.51 24.28
C GLU A 211 15.98 -17.75 25.35
N TYR A 212 15.32 -17.29 26.42
CA TYR A 212 16.00 -16.61 27.53
C TYR A 212 17.06 -17.49 28.18
N ILE A 213 16.73 -18.74 28.48
CA ILE A 213 17.67 -19.70 29.10
C ILE A 213 18.86 -19.94 28.19
N ARG A 214 18.61 -20.20 26.91
CA ARG A 214 19.65 -20.46 25.91
C ARG A 214 20.52 -19.22 25.68
N SER A 215 19.95 -18.06 25.43
CA SER A 215 20.73 -16.84 25.14
C SER A 215 21.60 -16.41 26.33
N ASN A 216 21.23 -16.79 27.56
CA ASN A 216 21.97 -16.45 28.77
C ASN A 216 22.70 -17.65 29.42
N HIS A 217 22.73 -18.82 28.78
CA HIS A 217 23.28 -20.04 29.42
C HIS A 217 24.74 -19.87 29.82
N HIS A 218 25.57 -19.25 28.97
CA HIS A 218 26.97 -18.97 29.26
C HIS A 218 27.15 -18.05 30.49
N ILE A 219 26.22 -17.10 30.73
CA ILE A 219 26.20 -16.25 31.93
C ILE A 219 25.83 -17.08 33.17
N PHE A 220 24.82 -17.94 33.07
CA PHE A 220 24.42 -18.83 34.17
C PHE A 220 25.54 -19.84 34.50
N SER A 221 26.19 -20.42 33.50
CA SER A 221 27.33 -21.32 33.65
C SER A 221 28.53 -20.62 34.27
N ALA A 222 28.81 -19.37 33.90
CA ALA A 222 29.86 -18.57 34.52
C ALA A 222 29.57 -18.31 36.01
N LYS A 223 28.31 -17.98 36.34
CA LYS A 223 27.88 -17.85 37.74
C LYS A 223 28.04 -19.17 38.50
N ASN A 224 27.71 -20.31 37.90
CA ASN A 224 27.94 -21.63 38.48
C ASN A 224 29.42 -21.85 38.79
N CYS A 225 30.34 -21.43 37.90
CA CYS A 225 31.79 -21.50 38.13
C CYS A 225 32.23 -20.69 39.35
N GLU A 226 31.67 -19.48 39.55
CA GLU A 226 31.97 -18.65 40.73
C GLU A 226 31.54 -19.32 42.05
N LEU A 227 30.43 -20.04 42.03
CA LEU A 227 29.88 -20.70 43.22
C LEU A 227 30.70 -21.94 43.64
N LEU A 228 31.48 -22.50 42.72
CA LEU A 228 32.36 -23.64 43.03
C LEU A 228 33.50 -23.28 43.99
N VAL A 229 33.86 -22.00 44.17
CA VAL A 229 34.96 -21.56 45.08
C VAL A 229 34.84 -22.21 46.46
N ASN A 230 33.62 -22.30 46.99
CA ASN A 230 33.33 -22.83 48.31
C ASN A 230 33.67 -24.32 48.44
N LYS A 231 33.55 -25.08 47.35
CA LYS A 231 33.89 -26.49 47.29
C LYS A 231 35.40 -26.69 47.07
N LEU A 232 36.02 -25.84 46.23
CA LEU A 232 37.45 -25.93 45.89
C LEU A 232 38.38 -25.47 47.01
N GLU A 233 37.96 -24.53 47.87
CA GLU A 233 38.81 -23.94 48.92
C GLU A 233 39.42 -24.99 49.85
N SER A 234 38.67 -26.05 50.17
CA SER A 234 39.11 -27.15 51.03
C SER A 234 40.25 -28.00 50.43
N TYR A 235 40.43 -27.98 49.11
CA TYR A 235 41.39 -28.82 48.39
C TYR A 235 42.68 -28.08 47.99
N CYS A 236 42.56 -26.85 47.50
CA CYS A 236 43.70 -26.10 46.93
C CYS A 236 44.00 -24.77 47.63
N GLY A 237 43.25 -24.44 48.69
CA GLY A 237 43.38 -23.22 49.47
C GLY A 237 42.71 -22.00 48.82
N LYS A 238 42.38 -21.01 49.65
CA LYS A 238 41.56 -19.85 49.27
C LYS A 238 42.04 -19.11 48.01
N PHE A 239 43.33 -18.80 47.92
CA PHE A 239 43.86 -18.04 46.78
C PHE A 239 43.68 -18.78 45.45
N ASN A 240 44.12 -20.05 45.39
CA ASN A 240 44.03 -20.83 44.15
C ASN A 240 42.57 -21.15 43.79
N ALA A 241 41.71 -21.43 44.79
CA ALA A 241 40.29 -21.67 44.54
C ALA A 241 39.60 -20.46 43.91
N ASN A 242 39.79 -19.25 44.48
CA ASN A 242 39.23 -18.02 43.91
C ASN A 242 39.78 -17.75 42.51
N LYS A 243 41.08 -17.96 42.29
CA LYS A 243 41.70 -17.68 40.99
C LYS A 243 41.28 -18.67 39.90
N LEU A 244 41.19 -19.97 40.23
CA LEU A 244 40.71 -21.00 39.31
C LEU A 244 39.26 -20.74 38.90
N CYS A 245 38.39 -20.39 39.84
CA CYS A 245 36.98 -20.08 39.54
C CYS A 245 36.81 -18.77 38.76
N ASP A 246 37.61 -17.72 39.01
CA ASP A 246 37.62 -16.49 38.20
C ASP A 246 38.04 -16.78 36.76
N ASP A 247 39.10 -17.55 36.57
CA ASP A 247 39.58 -17.92 35.23
C ASP A 247 38.58 -18.84 34.51
N LEU A 248 38.03 -19.84 35.23
CA LEU A 248 37.01 -20.75 34.71
C LEU A 248 35.73 -20.01 34.33
N SER A 249 35.24 -19.10 35.18
CA SER A 249 34.07 -18.25 34.91
C SER A 249 34.28 -17.40 33.66
N LYS A 250 35.47 -16.80 33.47
CA LYS A 250 35.82 -16.04 32.26
C LYS A 250 35.87 -16.90 31.00
N ILE A 251 36.48 -18.08 31.09
CA ILE A 251 36.55 -19.02 29.95
C ILE A 251 35.14 -19.47 29.56
N VAL A 252 34.31 -19.82 30.55
CA VAL A 252 32.95 -20.27 30.34
C VAL A 252 32.04 -19.14 29.86
N ILE A 253 32.11 -17.91 30.36
CA ILE A 253 31.29 -16.83 29.77
C ILE A 253 31.73 -16.55 28.33
N GLY A 254 33.04 -16.61 28.06
CA GLY A 254 33.65 -16.29 26.77
C GLY A 254 33.26 -17.22 25.61
N HIS A 255 32.70 -18.41 25.86
CA HIS A 255 32.20 -19.25 24.75
C HIS A 255 30.90 -18.71 24.14
N GLY A 256 30.11 -17.95 24.90
CA GLY A 256 28.87 -17.33 24.41
C GLY A 256 29.00 -15.85 24.02
N LEU A 257 30.13 -15.19 24.32
CA LEU A 257 30.37 -13.78 23.96
C LEU A 257 30.82 -13.60 22.51
N ASP A 258 30.71 -12.38 21.99
CA ASP A 258 31.28 -12.04 20.69
C ASP A 258 32.81 -12.06 20.72
N PHE A 259 33.43 -12.43 19.58
CA PHE A 259 34.89 -12.51 19.49
C PHE A 259 35.60 -11.19 19.88
N SER A 260 34.97 -10.04 19.60
CA SER A 260 35.52 -8.73 19.98
C SER A 260 35.67 -8.53 21.48
N GLU A 261 34.81 -9.15 22.29
CA GLU A 261 34.81 -9.01 23.75
C GLU A 261 35.91 -9.88 24.39
N ILE A 262 36.23 -11.02 23.78
CA ILE A 262 37.25 -11.94 24.30
C ILE A 262 38.68 -11.58 23.88
N LYS A 263 38.88 -10.68 22.90
CA LYS A 263 40.22 -10.22 22.46
C LYS A 263 41.09 -9.66 23.59
N GLY A 264 40.48 -9.16 24.66
CA GLY A 264 41.16 -8.62 25.83
C GLY A 264 41.54 -9.66 26.90
N TYR A 265 41.25 -10.94 26.68
CA TYR A 265 41.49 -11.98 27.69
C TYR A 265 42.98 -12.21 27.93
N SER A 266 43.33 -12.62 29.15
CA SER A 266 44.73 -12.75 29.53
C SER A 266 45.42 -13.87 28.76
N LEU A 267 46.49 -13.52 28.04
CA LEU A 267 47.40 -14.48 27.41
C LEU A 267 48.23 -15.26 28.45
N ARG A 268 48.32 -14.76 29.68
CA ARG A 268 49.05 -15.40 30.78
C ARG A 268 48.52 -14.97 32.15
N SER A 269 47.53 -15.70 32.65
CA SER A 269 46.99 -15.56 34.00
C SER A 269 47.91 -16.27 35.00
N ASN A 270 48.46 -15.56 35.99
CA ASN A 270 49.46 -16.11 36.92
C ASN A 270 48.82 -16.72 38.18
N TYR A 271 49.43 -17.81 38.64
CA TYR A 271 49.08 -18.56 39.85
C TYR A 271 50.27 -18.66 40.82
N SER A 272 50.04 -19.23 42.00
CA SER A 272 51.09 -19.44 42.99
C SER A 272 52.24 -20.32 42.45
N LYS A 273 53.46 -20.10 42.95
CA LYS A 273 54.68 -20.88 42.59
C LYS A 273 55.09 -20.85 41.10
N GLY A 274 54.67 -19.84 40.34
CA GLY A 274 55.10 -19.64 38.93
C GLY A 274 54.25 -20.39 37.90
N ASN A 275 53.16 -21.04 38.33
CA ASN A 275 52.17 -21.62 37.44
C ASN A 275 51.38 -20.52 36.72
N TYR A 276 50.85 -20.81 35.54
CA TYR A 276 50.07 -19.87 34.74
C TYR A 276 49.04 -20.61 33.86
N ALA A 277 48.10 -19.88 33.29
CA ALA A 277 47.20 -20.37 32.25
C ALA A 277 46.89 -19.32 31.18
N ASN A 278 46.75 -19.73 29.93
CA ASN A 278 46.29 -18.86 28.86
C ASN A 278 44.76 -18.91 28.72
N GLN A 279 44.07 -17.91 29.30
CA GLN A 279 42.61 -17.84 29.31
C GLN A 279 42.04 -17.71 27.89
N PHE A 280 42.68 -16.88 27.05
CA PHE A 280 42.20 -16.64 25.69
C PHE A 280 42.30 -17.92 24.85
N PHE A 281 43.41 -18.66 24.94
CA PHE A 281 43.57 -19.94 24.25
C PHE A 281 42.52 -20.96 24.66
N ILE A 282 42.31 -21.17 25.97
CA ILE A 282 41.34 -22.17 26.45
C ILE A 282 39.91 -21.77 26.05
N THR A 283 39.59 -20.47 26.02
CA THR A 283 38.30 -19.97 25.53
C THR A 283 38.10 -20.32 24.05
N MET A 284 39.11 -20.09 23.20
CA MET A 284 39.05 -20.48 21.78
C MET A 284 38.91 -21.99 21.60
N LEU A 285 39.61 -22.76 22.43
CA LEU A 285 39.56 -24.22 22.40
C LEU A 285 38.18 -24.74 22.82
N LEU A 286 37.55 -24.14 23.83
CA LEU A 286 36.19 -24.50 24.26
C LEU A 286 35.17 -24.18 23.17
N ARG A 287 35.24 -22.98 22.58
CA ARG A 287 34.38 -22.57 21.46
C ARG A 287 34.45 -23.55 20.28
N LEU A 288 35.67 -23.93 19.89
CA LEU A 288 35.89 -24.92 18.83
C LEU A 288 35.43 -26.32 19.27
N GLY A 289 35.73 -26.75 20.49
CA GLY A 289 35.39 -28.08 20.99
C GLY A 289 33.88 -28.32 21.05
N ASP A 290 33.13 -27.30 21.48
CA ASP A 290 31.66 -27.30 21.56
C ASP A 290 31.02 -27.33 20.16
N ILE A 291 31.32 -26.34 19.32
CA ILE A 291 30.73 -26.24 17.97
C ILE A 291 31.08 -27.42 17.06
N ILE A 292 32.21 -28.10 17.27
CA ILE A 292 32.56 -29.28 16.46
C ILE A 292 31.70 -30.49 16.80
N HIS A 293 31.10 -30.55 17.98
CA HIS A 293 30.25 -31.67 18.37
C HIS A 293 28.84 -31.56 17.76
N PHE A 294 28.75 -31.69 16.43
CA PHE A 294 27.50 -31.71 15.68
C PHE A 294 27.33 -33.03 14.94
N SER A 295 26.79 -34.04 15.63
CA SER A 295 26.67 -35.41 15.14
C SER A 295 25.35 -36.06 15.55
N SER A 296 25.06 -37.22 14.96
CA SER A 296 23.82 -37.98 15.16
C SER A 296 23.57 -38.44 16.59
N ASP A 297 24.61 -38.66 17.40
CA ASP A 297 24.51 -39.04 18.81
C ASP A 297 23.88 -37.95 19.69
N ARG A 298 23.94 -36.69 19.25
CA ARG A 298 23.25 -35.56 19.91
C ARG A 298 21.73 -35.61 19.71
N SER A 299 21.21 -36.30 18.69
CA SER A 299 19.76 -36.38 18.41
C SER A 299 19.26 -37.80 18.12
N PRO A 300 19.29 -38.71 19.12
CA PRO A 300 18.88 -40.10 18.92
C PRO A 300 17.42 -40.23 18.43
N GLU A 301 17.18 -41.04 17.41
CA GLU A 301 15.85 -41.23 16.78
C GLU A 301 14.79 -41.70 17.79
N SER A 302 15.17 -42.59 18.70
CA SER A 302 14.31 -43.07 19.79
C SER A 302 13.82 -41.93 20.70
N LEU A 303 14.67 -40.93 20.95
CA LEU A 303 14.31 -39.78 21.78
C LEU A 303 13.38 -38.83 21.02
N LEU A 304 13.62 -38.56 19.73
CA LEU A 304 12.75 -37.72 18.91
C LEU A 304 11.32 -38.29 18.83
N SER A 305 11.18 -39.60 18.62
CA SER A 305 9.86 -40.25 18.54
C SER A 305 9.04 -40.10 19.83
N SER A 306 9.71 -39.91 20.96
CA SER A 306 9.08 -39.66 22.27
C SER A 306 8.86 -38.17 22.56
N LYS A 307 9.56 -37.27 21.86
CA LYS A 307 9.48 -35.81 22.04
C LYS A 307 8.51 -35.21 21.02
N LEU A 308 7.39 -34.66 21.51
CA LEU A 308 6.45 -33.89 20.69
C LEU A 308 7.01 -32.48 20.39
N ILE A 309 8.13 -32.38 19.67
CA ILE A 309 8.79 -31.10 19.34
C ILE A 309 7.87 -30.30 18.41
N GLN A 310 7.50 -29.09 18.84
CA GLN A 310 6.64 -28.20 18.06
C GLN A 310 7.33 -26.92 17.57
N ASP A 311 8.57 -26.66 18.01
CA ASP A 311 9.38 -25.53 17.58
C ASP A 311 10.05 -25.84 16.22
N PRO A 312 9.81 -25.05 15.16
CA PRO A 312 10.35 -25.33 13.83
C PRO A 312 11.88 -25.33 13.75
N ILE A 313 12.54 -24.44 14.50
CA ILE A 313 14.01 -24.30 14.48
C ILE A 313 14.65 -25.53 15.13
N SER A 314 14.19 -25.91 16.32
CA SER A 314 14.63 -27.12 17.00
C SER A 314 14.38 -28.35 16.13
N LEU A 315 13.22 -28.44 15.48
CA LEU A 315 12.89 -29.56 14.61
C LEU A 315 13.86 -29.68 13.42
N ILE A 316 14.31 -28.57 12.84
CA ILE A 316 15.36 -28.58 11.81
C ILE A 316 16.70 -29.06 12.40
N HIS A 317 17.12 -28.54 13.56
CA HIS A 317 18.35 -29.00 14.23
C HIS A 317 18.37 -30.50 14.50
N TRP A 318 17.22 -31.07 14.88
CA TRP A 318 17.04 -32.50 15.08
C TRP A 318 17.11 -33.28 13.75
N LYS A 319 16.35 -32.85 12.75
CA LYS A 319 16.30 -33.51 11.43
C LYS A 319 17.67 -33.55 10.76
N VAL A 320 18.40 -32.44 10.76
CA VAL A 320 19.73 -32.36 10.13
C VAL A 320 20.68 -33.40 10.73
N LYS A 321 20.73 -33.51 12.06
CA LYS A 321 21.59 -34.47 12.75
C LYS A 321 21.17 -35.93 12.56
N GLN A 322 19.94 -36.20 12.15
CA GLN A 322 19.44 -37.53 11.80
C GLN A 322 19.85 -38.01 10.40
N GLU A 323 20.42 -37.15 9.56
CA GLU A 323 20.96 -37.52 8.24
C GLU A 323 22.34 -38.22 8.35
N ASP A 324 22.52 -39.07 9.37
CA ASP A 324 23.74 -39.82 9.70
C ASP A 324 25.02 -38.96 9.71
N ILE A 325 24.95 -37.77 10.31
CA ILE A 325 26.10 -36.87 10.38
C ILE A 325 27.19 -37.46 11.28
N ASN A 326 28.40 -37.55 10.72
CA ASN A 326 29.61 -37.96 11.42
C ASN A 326 30.71 -36.91 11.24
N PHE A 327 31.56 -36.75 12.26
CA PHE A 327 32.75 -35.91 12.18
C PHE A 327 33.99 -36.65 12.69
N TRP A 328 35.16 -36.24 12.22
CA TRP A 328 36.44 -36.75 12.73
C TRP A 328 37.54 -35.69 12.64
N LEU A 329 38.53 -35.83 13.54
CA LEU A 329 39.62 -34.87 13.75
C LEU A 329 41.01 -35.48 13.49
N ASN A 330 41.05 -36.70 12.96
CA ASN A 330 42.28 -37.50 12.79
C ASN A 330 42.88 -37.38 11.38
N SER A 331 42.30 -36.55 10.51
CA SER A 331 42.78 -36.30 9.15
C SER A 331 43.71 -35.07 9.12
N PHE A 332 44.66 -35.09 8.18
CA PHE A 332 45.59 -33.99 7.93
C PHE A 332 45.59 -33.64 6.45
N ASN A 333 45.69 -32.36 6.12
CA ASN A 333 45.82 -31.92 4.74
C ASN A 333 47.25 -32.11 4.20
N GLU A 334 47.44 -31.80 2.92
CA GLU A 334 48.75 -31.91 2.23
C GLU A 334 49.89 -31.09 2.89
N LYS A 335 49.54 -30.07 3.70
CA LYS A 335 50.48 -29.22 4.44
C LYS A 335 50.76 -29.74 5.85
N GLY A 336 50.26 -30.92 6.21
CA GLY A 336 50.39 -31.50 7.56
C GLY A 336 49.58 -30.77 8.64
N ARG A 337 48.55 -30.01 8.26
CA ARG A 337 47.63 -29.34 9.19
C ARG A 337 46.40 -30.20 9.43
N ARG A 338 45.95 -30.31 10.69
CA ARG A 338 44.79 -31.11 11.11
C ARG A 338 43.51 -30.56 10.48
N GLN A 339 42.68 -31.45 9.95
CA GLN A 339 41.41 -31.11 9.32
C GLN A 339 40.24 -31.49 10.24
N ILE A 340 39.31 -30.55 10.40
CA ILE A 340 37.97 -30.86 10.91
C ILE A 340 37.18 -31.35 9.70
N SER A 341 36.73 -32.60 9.71
CA SER A 341 36.06 -33.23 8.56
C SER A 341 34.68 -33.72 8.96
N TYR A 342 33.71 -33.54 8.07
CA TYR A 342 32.35 -34.03 8.23
C TYR A 342 31.92 -34.90 7.04
N SER A 343 31.08 -35.89 7.33
CA SER A 343 30.33 -36.65 6.33
C SER A 343 28.84 -36.61 6.64
N ALA A 344 28.05 -36.43 5.58
CA ALA A 344 26.59 -36.37 5.65
C ALA A 344 26.01 -36.60 4.25
N TYR A 345 24.76 -37.07 4.16
CA TYR A 345 24.06 -37.24 2.88
C TYR A 345 22.66 -36.65 2.95
N PHE A 346 22.40 -35.58 2.20
CA PHE A 346 21.13 -34.86 2.26
C PHE A 346 20.22 -35.15 1.07
N LYS A 347 18.93 -35.41 1.34
CA LYS A 347 17.87 -35.46 0.32
C LYS A 347 17.06 -34.17 0.24
N GLU A 348 16.98 -33.44 1.36
CA GLU A 348 16.26 -32.17 1.45
C GLU A 348 17.23 -30.97 1.34
N PRO A 349 17.01 -30.03 0.40
CA PRO A 349 17.87 -28.85 0.23
C PRO A 349 17.97 -27.98 1.49
N LYS A 350 16.85 -27.81 2.20
CA LYS A 350 16.77 -27.00 3.42
C LYS A 350 17.70 -27.50 4.52
N LEU A 351 17.79 -28.82 4.70
CA LEU A 351 18.67 -29.46 5.68
C LEU A 351 20.14 -29.31 5.26
N TYR A 352 20.44 -29.48 3.96
CA TYR A 352 21.78 -29.30 3.41
C TYR A 352 22.30 -27.88 3.67
N TYR A 353 21.52 -26.85 3.33
CA TYR A 353 21.96 -25.46 3.49
C TYR A 353 22.12 -25.07 4.97
N PHE A 354 21.20 -25.51 5.82
CA PHE A 354 21.32 -25.32 7.27
C PHE A 354 22.66 -25.88 7.78
N PHE A 355 23.04 -27.09 7.33
CA PHE A 355 24.30 -27.69 7.71
C PHE A 355 25.50 -26.94 7.14
N GLN A 356 25.43 -26.45 5.89
CA GLN A 356 26.49 -25.61 5.32
C GLN A 356 26.70 -24.32 6.12
N ASP A 357 25.63 -23.67 6.58
CA ASP A 357 25.71 -22.49 7.45
C ASP A 357 26.34 -22.82 8.81
N TYR A 358 26.03 -23.99 9.36
CA TYR A 358 26.71 -24.49 10.55
C TYR A 358 28.22 -24.67 10.33
N LEU A 359 28.62 -25.27 9.20
CA LEU A 359 30.05 -25.43 8.86
C LEU A 359 30.74 -24.07 8.62
N ASN A 360 30.01 -23.07 8.09
CA ASN A 360 30.51 -21.70 7.96
C ASN A 360 30.80 -21.06 9.33
N TRP A 361 29.99 -21.36 10.34
CA TRP A 361 30.23 -20.90 11.71
C TRP A 361 31.52 -21.53 12.28
N ILE A 362 31.79 -22.81 12.02
CA ILE A 362 33.07 -23.44 12.38
C ILE A 362 34.25 -22.76 11.66
N ASP A 363 34.14 -22.50 10.36
CA ASP A 363 35.17 -21.77 9.60
C ASP A 363 35.47 -20.39 10.22
N MET A 364 34.42 -19.70 10.70
CA MET A 364 34.57 -18.42 11.41
C MET A 364 35.35 -18.57 12.72
N GLU A 365 35.07 -19.59 13.52
CA GLU A 365 35.80 -19.85 14.77
C GLU A 365 37.26 -20.25 14.52
N ILE A 366 37.56 -20.98 13.44
CA ILE A 366 38.94 -21.25 12.99
C ILE A 366 39.65 -19.93 12.65
N SER A 367 38.97 -19.03 11.94
CA SER A 367 39.49 -17.69 11.63
C SER A 367 39.76 -16.87 12.89
N ASN A 368 38.83 -16.88 13.86
CA ASN A 368 38.99 -16.23 15.17
C ASN A 368 40.22 -16.79 15.92
N TYR A 369 40.42 -18.09 15.89
CA TYR A 369 41.60 -18.74 16.45
C TYR A 369 42.89 -18.27 15.76
N ASN A 370 42.91 -18.19 14.43
CA ASN A 370 44.07 -17.67 13.69
C ASN A 370 44.37 -16.21 14.05
N ILE A 371 43.35 -15.39 14.34
CA ILE A 371 43.54 -14.02 14.85
C ILE A 371 44.20 -14.05 16.24
N PHE A 372 43.75 -14.92 17.14
CA PHE A 372 44.39 -15.13 18.45
C PHE A 372 45.87 -15.51 18.29
N LEU A 373 46.19 -16.46 17.42
CA LEU A 373 47.56 -16.91 17.20
C LEU A 373 48.46 -15.76 16.72
N ASN A 374 47.95 -14.96 15.77
CA ASN A 374 48.64 -13.76 15.28
C ASN A 374 48.87 -12.70 16.39
N ILE A 375 47.92 -12.55 17.33
CA ILE A 375 48.08 -11.65 18.48
C ILE A 375 49.23 -12.15 19.37
N LEU A 376 49.27 -13.45 19.65
CA LEU A 376 50.30 -14.05 20.49
C LEU A 376 51.70 -13.96 19.85
N GLU A 377 51.81 -14.20 18.54
CA GLU A 377 53.08 -14.10 17.80
C GLU A 377 53.68 -12.68 17.81
N LYS A 378 52.82 -11.66 17.79
CA LYS A 378 53.24 -10.25 17.80
C LYS A 378 53.65 -9.75 19.18
N ASP A 379 53.28 -10.45 20.26
CA ASP A 379 53.72 -10.11 21.61
C ASP A 379 55.20 -10.49 21.81
N THR A 380 56.06 -9.49 21.98
CA THR A 380 57.52 -9.69 22.08
C THR A 380 57.96 -10.50 23.31
N ASN A 381 57.14 -10.56 24.36
CA ASN A 381 57.44 -11.32 25.58
C ASN A 381 56.91 -12.75 25.52
N LEU A 382 55.86 -12.99 24.72
CA LEU A 382 55.12 -14.26 24.71
C LEU A 382 55.27 -15.07 23.42
N SER A 383 55.83 -14.52 22.34
CA SER A 383 56.02 -15.20 21.04
C SER A 383 56.77 -16.54 21.13
N LYS A 384 57.69 -16.69 22.09
CA LYS A 384 58.39 -17.97 22.36
C LYS A 384 57.46 -19.09 22.83
N PHE A 385 56.28 -18.77 23.34
CA PHE A 385 55.29 -19.73 23.81
C PHE A 385 54.25 -20.11 22.73
N THR A 386 54.28 -19.48 21.54
CA THR A 386 53.36 -19.80 20.44
C THR A 386 53.33 -21.29 20.10
N ILE A 387 54.48 -21.97 20.20
CA ILE A 387 54.59 -23.41 19.92
C ILE A 387 53.67 -24.29 20.80
N PHE A 388 53.29 -23.83 21.99
CA PHE A 388 52.37 -24.55 22.90
C PHE A 388 50.89 -24.37 22.53
N TYR A 389 50.55 -23.35 21.75
CA TYR A 389 49.17 -22.97 21.43
C TYR A 389 48.85 -23.01 19.92
N ASP A 390 49.82 -23.43 19.11
CA ASP A 390 49.62 -23.71 17.68
C ASP A 390 48.90 -25.06 17.50
N LEU A 391 47.61 -25.00 17.18
CA LEU A 391 46.75 -26.14 16.93
C LEU A 391 47.04 -26.80 15.58
N LYS A 392 47.77 -26.10 14.68
CA LYS A 392 48.05 -26.53 13.30
C LYS A 392 46.78 -26.93 12.54
N LEU A 393 45.69 -26.18 12.69
CA LEU A 393 44.43 -26.43 12.00
C LEU A 393 44.49 -26.00 10.53
N ALA A 394 43.78 -26.72 9.66
CA ALA A 394 43.47 -26.26 8.32
C ALA A 394 42.60 -25.00 8.35
N ASP A 395 42.67 -24.17 7.32
CA ASP A 395 41.99 -22.86 7.31
C ASP A 395 40.46 -22.96 7.22
N LYS A 396 39.94 -24.12 6.80
CA LYS A 396 38.52 -24.43 6.66
C LYS A 396 38.21 -25.89 6.99
N VAL A 397 36.96 -26.16 7.33
CA VAL A 397 36.37 -27.50 7.44
C VAL A 397 36.45 -28.22 6.10
N ASN A 398 36.81 -29.51 6.14
CA ASN A 398 36.76 -30.40 4.99
C ASN A 398 35.33 -30.88 4.76
N ARG A 399 34.73 -30.45 3.64
CA ARG A 399 33.33 -30.74 3.26
C ARG A 399 33.21 -31.77 2.14
N ASN A 400 34.30 -32.46 1.77
CA ASN A 400 34.33 -33.35 0.60
C ASN A 400 33.36 -34.53 0.70
N GLU A 401 33.03 -34.97 1.91
CA GLU A 401 32.10 -36.08 2.17
C GLU A 401 30.70 -35.59 2.60
N VAL A 402 30.44 -34.29 2.46
CA VAL A 402 29.09 -33.71 2.61
C VAL A 402 28.41 -33.75 1.25
N LEU A 403 27.61 -34.80 1.05
CA LEU A 403 27.00 -35.15 -0.22
C LEU A 403 25.50 -34.82 -0.23
N TYR A 404 24.93 -34.82 -1.42
CA TYR A 404 23.51 -34.60 -1.65
C TYR A 404 23.01 -35.47 -2.81
N ASP A 405 21.71 -35.74 -2.84
CA ASP A 405 21.08 -36.44 -3.95
C ASP A 405 20.96 -35.52 -5.18
N LYS A 406 21.91 -35.66 -6.11
CA LYS A 406 21.96 -34.92 -7.38
C LYS A 406 20.71 -35.07 -8.24
N ASN A 407 19.89 -36.11 -8.04
CA ASN A 407 18.64 -36.28 -8.77
C ASN A 407 17.50 -35.43 -8.18
N LEU A 408 17.59 -35.07 -6.90
CA LEU A 408 16.59 -34.27 -6.21
C LEU A 408 16.93 -32.79 -6.29
N PHE A 409 18.17 -32.42 -5.95
CA PHE A 409 18.62 -31.04 -6.03
C PHE A 409 20.11 -30.90 -6.33
N VAL A 410 20.47 -29.74 -6.88
CA VAL A 410 21.85 -29.33 -7.07
C VAL A 410 22.00 -27.96 -6.40
N PRO A 411 22.70 -27.88 -5.25
CA PRO A 411 22.94 -26.62 -4.58
C PRO A 411 23.86 -25.75 -5.42
N VAL A 412 23.68 -24.43 -5.32
CA VAL A 412 24.56 -23.46 -5.95
C VAL A 412 25.12 -22.59 -4.84
N GLU A 413 26.42 -22.72 -4.57
CA GLU A 413 27.05 -21.97 -3.49
C GLU A 413 26.92 -20.45 -3.72
N ASN A 414 26.52 -19.74 -2.66
CA ASN A 414 26.44 -18.28 -2.60
C ASN A 414 25.46 -17.62 -3.59
N LEU A 415 24.58 -18.40 -4.23
CA LEU A 415 23.55 -17.87 -5.10
C LEU A 415 22.28 -17.63 -4.27
N LYS A 416 21.93 -16.36 -4.12
CA LYS A 416 20.70 -15.88 -3.47
C LYS A 416 20.25 -14.61 -4.20
N PHE A 417 19.09 -14.06 -3.86
CA PHE A 417 18.76 -12.74 -4.36
C PHE A 417 19.81 -11.73 -3.90
N VAL A 418 20.54 -11.15 -4.85
CA VAL A 418 21.53 -10.10 -4.58
C VAL A 418 20.90 -8.76 -4.88
N LEU A 419 20.90 -7.92 -3.86
CA LEU A 419 20.27 -6.61 -3.84
C LEU A 419 21.25 -5.55 -4.36
N ASN A 420 20.92 -4.88 -5.48
CA ASN A 420 21.70 -3.74 -5.96
C ASN A 420 21.46 -2.50 -5.06
N GLN A 421 22.38 -2.25 -4.13
CA GLN A 421 22.28 -1.22 -3.08
C GLN A 421 21.91 0.18 -3.62
N ASN A 422 22.42 0.58 -4.79
CA ASN A 422 22.17 1.91 -5.35
C ASN A 422 20.73 2.09 -5.83
N LYS A 423 20.12 1.05 -6.42
CA LYS A 423 18.74 1.09 -6.92
C LYS A 423 17.69 0.89 -5.82
N ILE A 424 18.09 0.29 -4.68
CA ILE A 424 17.22 0.08 -3.51
C ILE A 424 16.98 1.35 -2.72
N LEU A 425 17.96 2.25 -2.65
CA LEU A 425 17.73 3.57 -2.06
C LEU A 425 16.62 4.32 -2.81
N ASP A 426 16.64 4.28 -4.15
CA ASP A 426 15.55 4.83 -4.97
C ASP A 426 14.22 4.10 -4.74
N LEU A 427 14.26 2.78 -4.54
CA LEU A 427 13.09 1.94 -4.21
C LEU A 427 12.48 2.33 -2.86
N LEU A 428 13.29 2.38 -1.80
CA LEU A 428 12.87 2.69 -0.42
C LEU A 428 12.47 4.16 -0.24
N MET A 429 13.02 5.08 -1.04
CA MET A 429 12.60 6.49 -1.07
C MET A 429 11.28 6.71 -1.84
N SER A 430 10.90 5.80 -2.75
CA SER A 430 9.71 5.92 -3.61
C SER A 430 8.54 5.04 -3.16
N ILE A 431 8.79 3.98 -2.41
CA ILE A 431 7.81 3.00 -1.98
C ILE A 431 7.23 3.40 -0.62
N GLY A 432 5.99 3.87 -0.61
CA GLY A 432 5.12 3.51 0.50
C GLY A 432 4.94 2.00 0.42
N LEU A 433 5.57 1.24 1.33
CA LEU A 433 5.61 -0.22 1.38
C LEU A 433 4.30 -0.81 0.85
N TYR A 434 4.40 -1.54 -0.27
CA TYR A 434 3.33 -2.02 -1.15
C TYR A 434 1.97 -2.14 -0.43
N LYS A 435 1.05 -1.21 -0.73
CA LYS A 435 -0.27 -1.17 -0.09
C LYS A 435 -1.20 -2.31 -0.53
N ASP A 436 -0.92 -2.93 -1.67
CA ASP A 436 -1.69 -4.04 -2.24
C ASP A 436 -0.82 -5.29 -2.37
N LYS A 437 -1.19 -6.34 -1.63
CA LYS A 437 -0.47 -7.62 -1.62
C LYS A 437 -0.58 -8.39 -2.94
N TYR A 438 -1.58 -8.11 -3.78
CA TYR A 438 -1.83 -8.83 -5.03
C TYR A 438 -1.10 -8.26 -6.25
N LEU A 439 -0.24 -7.25 -6.06
CA LEU A 439 0.56 -6.64 -7.13
C LEU A 439 1.38 -7.67 -7.93
N CYS A 440 1.70 -8.82 -7.34
CA CYS A 440 2.43 -9.89 -8.00
C CYS A 440 1.78 -10.41 -9.27
N LEU A 441 0.45 -10.50 -9.34
CA LEU A 441 -0.26 -10.95 -10.55
C LEU A 441 -0.01 -10.02 -11.74
N ARG A 442 0.01 -8.71 -11.46
CA ARG A 442 0.31 -7.68 -12.47
C ARG A 442 1.75 -7.75 -12.95
N GLU A 443 2.70 -7.94 -12.03
CA GLU A 443 4.13 -8.08 -12.38
C GLU A 443 4.41 -9.39 -13.15
N LEU A 444 3.78 -10.51 -12.75
CA LEU A 444 3.86 -11.78 -13.47
C LEU A 444 3.29 -11.64 -14.88
N TYR A 445 2.10 -11.05 -15.04
CA TYR A 445 1.51 -10.79 -16.35
C TYR A 445 2.43 -9.96 -17.25
N GLN A 446 3.00 -8.87 -16.73
CA GLN A 446 3.90 -8.01 -17.51
C GLN A 446 5.16 -8.76 -17.95
N ASN A 447 5.76 -9.57 -17.07
CA ASN A 447 6.94 -10.36 -17.41
C ASN A 447 6.63 -11.43 -18.45
N SER A 448 5.52 -12.14 -18.30
CA SER A 448 5.04 -13.14 -19.27
C SER A 448 4.70 -12.49 -20.62
N MET A 449 4.03 -11.33 -20.62
CA MET A 449 3.75 -10.55 -21.83
C MET A 449 5.05 -10.17 -22.56
N ASP A 450 6.05 -9.64 -21.86
CA ASP A 450 7.32 -9.26 -22.48
C ASP A 450 8.08 -10.49 -23.02
N ALA A 451 8.03 -11.64 -22.32
CA ALA A 451 8.60 -12.90 -22.79
C ALA A 451 7.91 -13.42 -24.07
N CYS A 452 6.57 -13.35 -24.14
CA CYS A 452 5.81 -13.70 -25.33
C CYS A 452 6.09 -12.75 -26.50
N LYS A 453 6.16 -11.42 -26.28
CA LYS A 453 6.50 -10.44 -27.33
C LYS A 453 7.87 -10.74 -27.94
N CYS A 454 8.86 -11.05 -27.11
CA CYS A 454 10.19 -11.44 -27.59
C CYS A 454 10.15 -12.72 -28.43
N ALA A 455 9.43 -13.75 -27.98
CA ALA A 455 9.29 -14.99 -28.73
C ALA A 455 8.59 -14.78 -30.09
N ILE A 456 7.53 -13.96 -30.14
CA ILE A 456 6.81 -13.61 -31.37
C ILE A 456 7.72 -12.84 -32.34
N ALA A 457 8.47 -11.85 -31.86
CA ALA A 457 9.36 -11.06 -32.71
C ALA A 457 10.57 -11.83 -33.22
N GLY A 458 11.04 -12.82 -32.45
CA GLY A 458 12.00 -13.81 -32.91
C GLY A 458 11.42 -14.83 -33.90
N ASN A 459 10.13 -14.73 -34.26
CA ASN A 459 9.39 -15.70 -35.06
C ASN A 459 9.46 -17.13 -34.50
N LEU A 460 9.50 -17.26 -33.17
CA LEU A 460 9.60 -18.56 -32.48
C LEU A 460 8.24 -19.14 -32.11
N ILE A 461 7.24 -18.28 -31.88
CA ILE A 461 5.84 -18.64 -31.64
C ILE A 461 4.94 -17.74 -32.48
N GLU A 462 3.76 -18.23 -32.87
CA GLU A 462 2.76 -17.44 -33.60
C GLU A 462 1.89 -16.58 -32.68
N LYS A 463 1.56 -17.10 -31.49
CA LYS A 463 0.67 -16.46 -30.52
C LYS A 463 1.16 -16.69 -29.09
N GLY A 464 1.15 -15.64 -28.28
CA GLY A 464 1.44 -15.71 -26.85
C GLY A 464 0.26 -16.29 -26.08
N VAL A 465 0.53 -17.16 -25.10
CA VAL A 465 -0.48 -17.74 -24.22
C VAL A 465 -0.01 -17.54 -22.78
N ILE A 466 -0.86 -16.96 -21.95
CA ILE A 466 -0.64 -16.75 -20.51
C ILE A 466 -1.83 -17.33 -19.75
N GLU A 467 -1.58 -18.28 -18.85
CA GLU A 467 -2.60 -18.88 -17.98
C GLU A 467 -2.23 -18.68 -16.51
N PHE A 468 -3.16 -18.18 -15.71
CA PHE A 468 -3.06 -18.13 -14.25
C PHE A 468 -4.00 -19.15 -13.62
N GLY A 469 -3.65 -19.68 -12.45
CA GLY A 469 -4.56 -20.54 -11.71
C GLY A 469 -4.04 -20.89 -10.33
N ILE A 470 -4.83 -21.69 -9.60
CA ILE A 470 -4.44 -22.22 -8.30
C ILE A 470 -4.48 -23.73 -8.38
N GLU A 471 -3.42 -24.36 -7.89
CA GLU A 471 -3.30 -25.80 -7.76
C GLU A 471 -2.67 -26.14 -6.41
N GLU A 472 -2.61 -27.43 -6.09
CA GLU A 472 -2.03 -27.93 -4.86
C GLU A 472 -1.21 -29.18 -5.17
N ASP A 473 0.03 -29.22 -4.67
CA ASP A 473 0.91 -30.38 -4.72
C ASP A 473 1.41 -30.77 -3.32
N ASN A 474 2.39 -31.67 -3.25
CA ASN A 474 2.94 -32.15 -1.97
C ASN A 474 3.63 -31.04 -1.14
N SER A 475 4.03 -29.93 -1.76
CA SER A 475 4.61 -28.76 -1.10
C SER A 475 3.55 -27.77 -0.63
N GLY A 476 2.31 -27.89 -1.12
CA GLY A 476 1.14 -27.12 -0.68
C GLY A 476 0.40 -26.43 -1.82
N ARG A 477 -0.52 -25.54 -1.44
CA ARG A 477 -1.34 -24.75 -2.38
C ARG A 477 -0.50 -23.62 -2.99
N TYR A 478 -0.52 -23.49 -4.32
CA TYR A 478 0.24 -22.46 -5.04
C TYR A 478 -0.60 -21.73 -6.08
N LEU A 479 -0.30 -20.42 -6.25
CA LEU A 479 -0.68 -19.66 -7.42
C LEU A 479 0.33 -19.95 -8.54
N TYR A 480 -0.13 -20.27 -9.75
CA TYR A 480 0.75 -20.38 -10.90
C TYR A 480 0.50 -19.32 -11.96
N CYS A 481 1.56 -18.95 -12.69
CA CYS A 481 1.54 -18.21 -13.93
C CYS A 481 2.35 -19.00 -14.96
N LEU A 482 1.68 -19.45 -16.02
CA LEU A 482 2.27 -20.19 -17.13
C LEU A 482 2.27 -19.30 -18.37
N ASP A 483 3.43 -19.12 -18.99
CA ASP A 483 3.55 -18.53 -20.32
C ASP A 483 4.29 -19.45 -21.29
N ASN A 484 4.01 -19.28 -22.58
CA ASN A 484 4.72 -19.97 -23.67
C ASN A 484 5.84 -19.12 -24.30
N GLY A 485 6.34 -18.12 -23.57
CA GLY A 485 7.27 -17.10 -24.07
C GLY A 485 8.69 -17.62 -24.31
N MET A 486 9.65 -16.68 -24.38
CA MET A 486 11.04 -16.99 -24.74
C MET A 486 11.75 -17.95 -23.75
N GLY A 487 11.32 -17.99 -22.48
CA GLY A 487 11.97 -18.74 -21.40
C GLY A 487 13.34 -18.18 -20.99
N MET A 488 13.99 -18.79 -20.00
CA MET A 488 15.28 -18.36 -19.47
C MET A 488 16.36 -19.44 -19.60
N THR A 489 17.58 -19.02 -19.94
CA THR A 489 18.77 -19.87 -19.83
C THR A 489 19.35 -19.80 -18.42
N LYS A 490 20.27 -20.71 -18.09
CA LYS A 490 21.00 -20.68 -16.81
C LYS A 490 21.66 -19.32 -16.56
N GLU A 491 22.28 -18.74 -17.59
CA GLU A 491 22.93 -17.43 -17.52
C GLU A 491 21.93 -16.30 -17.23
N ILE A 492 20.73 -16.36 -17.82
CA ILE A 492 19.68 -15.36 -17.57
C ILE A 492 19.23 -15.41 -16.11
N ILE A 493 19.08 -16.63 -15.56
CA ILE A 493 18.66 -16.85 -14.17
C ILE A 493 19.70 -16.27 -13.20
N GLU A 494 20.96 -16.69 -13.33
CA GLU A 494 22.03 -16.33 -12.39
C GLU A 494 22.39 -14.83 -12.46
N ASN A 495 22.36 -14.23 -13.66
CA ASN A 495 22.83 -12.86 -13.85
C ASN A 495 21.73 -11.78 -13.82
N TYR A 496 20.46 -12.12 -14.04
CA TYR A 496 19.38 -11.13 -14.11
C TYR A 496 18.19 -11.48 -13.23
N PHE A 497 17.68 -12.73 -13.25
CA PHE A 497 16.53 -13.11 -12.43
C PHE A 497 16.83 -12.96 -10.93
N LEU A 498 18.01 -13.42 -10.47
CA LEU A 498 18.41 -13.35 -9.07
C LEU A 498 19.06 -12.02 -8.67
N ASN A 499 19.45 -11.19 -9.64
CA ASN A 499 20.08 -9.90 -9.37
C ASN A 499 19.02 -8.79 -9.39
N ILE A 500 18.45 -8.53 -8.22
CA ILE A 500 17.38 -7.56 -8.04
C ILE A 500 17.84 -6.16 -8.43
N GLY A 501 17.05 -5.51 -9.29
CA GLY A 501 17.40 -4.21 -9.85
C GLY A 501 18.10 -4.28 -11.21
N THR A 502 18.35 -5.48 -11.75
CA THR A 502 18.91 -5.67 -13.10
C THR A 502 17.89 -6.34 -14.01
N SER A 503 17.66 -5.77 -15.20
CA SER A 503 16.74 -6.34 -16.18
C SER A 503 17.52 -6.91 -17.36
N TYR A 504 17.23 -8.16 -17.74
CA TYR A 504 17.80 -8.79 -18.94
C TYR A 504 17.55 -7.95 -20.19
N TYR A 505 16.40 -7.28 -20.27
CA TYR A 505 16.02 -6.42 -21.40
C TYR A 505 16.89 -5.16 -21.55
N GLN A 506 17.73 -4.84 -20.56
CA GLN A 506 18.73 -3.75 -20.63
C GLN A 506 20.15 -4.27 -20.90
N SER A 507 20.34 -5.59 -21.02
CA SER A 507 21.64 -6.19 -21.23
C SER A 507 22.14 -6.02 -22.67
N ARG A 508 23.47 -5.97 -22.84
CA ARG A 508 24.10 -5.98 -24.17
C ARG A 508 23.68 -7.20 -24.99
N GLN A 509 23.61 -8.37 -24.35
CA GLN A 509 23.20 -9.62 -24.99
C GLN A 509 21.78 -9.53 -25.57
N PHE A 510 20.85 -8.92 -24.83
CA PHE A 510 19.50 -8.71 -25.32
C PHE A 510 19.45 -7.72 -26.49
N TYR A 511 20.23 -6.64 -26.46
CA TYR A 511 20.29 -5.71 -27.60
C TYR A 511 20.83 -6.39 -28.88
N GLU A 512 21.85 -7.24 -28.75
CA GLU A 512 22.39 -8.02 -29.87
C GLU A 512 21.34 -9.00 -30.42
N LEU A 513 20.59 -9.68 -29.54
CA LEU A 513 19.50 -10.57 -29.93
C LEU A 513 18.35 -9.80 -30.62
N LYS A 514 17.91 -8.68 -30.03
CA LYS A 514 16.86 -7.83 -30.57
C LYS A 514 17.20 -7.28 -31.96
N ALA A 515 18.48 -6.96 -32.22
CA ALA A 515 18.93 -6.51 -33.53
C ALA A 515 18.85 -7.58 -34.62
N SER A 516 18.77 -8.87 -34.24
CA SER A 516 18.58 -9.98 -35.18
C SER A 516 17.12 -10.19 -35.63
N TRP A 517 16.16 -9.54 -34.95
CA TRP A 517 14.74 -9.70 -35.24
C TRP A 517 14.28 -8.75 -36.34
N GLU A 518 13.42 -9.25 -37.23
CA GLU A 518 12.78 -8.43 -38.28
C GLU A 518 11.72 -7.48 -37.69
N LYS A 519 11.07 -7.89 -36.59
CA LYS A 519 10.08 -7.09 -35.86
C LYS A 519 10.72 -6.43 -34.65
N GLY A 520 10.51 -5.12 -34.51
CA GLY A 520 10.88 -4.39 -33.30
C GLY A 520 10.03 -4.80 -32.10
N VAL A 521 10.63 -4.90 -30.92
CA VAL A 521 9.93 -5.16 -29.64
C VAL A 521 10.18 -4.05 -28.64
N SER A 522 9.13 -3.60 -27.98
CA SER A 522 9.18 -2.69 -26.85
C SER A 522 8.75 -3.41 -25.57
N ASN A 523 9.72 -3.70 -24.69
CA ASN A 523 9.48 -4.35 -23.40
C ASN A 523 9.03 -3.33 -22.34
N THR A 524 8.15 -3.77 -21.45
CA THR A 524 7.60 -2.95 -20.36
C THR A 524 8.46 -3.05 -19.09
N SER A 525 9.10 -4.20 -18.85
CA SER A 525 9.88 -4.50 -17.65
C SER A 525 11.30 -3.92 -17.69
N GLN A 526 11.50 -2.83 -16.94
CA GLN A 526 12.78 -2.09 -16.91
C GLN A 526 13.58 -2.28 -15.62
N PHE A 527 12.93 -2.58 -14.49
CA PHE A 527 13.57 -2.48 -13.18
C PHE A 527 14.10 -3.80 -12.61
N GLY A 528 13.52 -4.96 -12.97
CA GLY A 528 13.98 -6.26 -12.47
C GLY A 528 13.73 -6.49 -10.97
N VAL A 529 12.57 -6.03 -10.47
CA VAL A 529 12.17 -6.16 -9.04
C VAL A 529 10.84 -6.90 -8.86
N GLY A 530 10.08 -7.14 -9.93
CA GLY A 530 8.69 -7.61 -9.87
C GLY A 530 8.52 -8.97 -9.20
N ILE A 531 9.49 -9.88 -9.32
CA ILE A 531 9.40 -11.22 -8.71
C ILE A 531 9.30 -11.18 -7.18
N LEU A 532 9.90 -10.17 -6.53
CA LEU A 532 9.85 -10.03 -5.07
C LEU A 532 8.44 -9.78 -4.54
N SER A 533 7.56 -9.20 -5.35
CA SER A 533 6.16 -9.00 -4.97
C SER A 533 5.42 -10.31 -4.70
N CYS A 534 5.89 -11.44 -5.26
CA CYS A 534 5.31 -12.76 -5.00
C CYS A 534 5.48 -13.21 -3.54
N PHE A 535 6.55 -12.76 -2.87
CA PHE A 535 6.77 -13.06 -1.45
C PHE A 535 5.80 -12.31 -0.51
N MET A 536 4.93 -11.44 -1.03
CA MET A 536 3.86 -10.83 -0.23
C MET A 536 2.67 -11.78 0.02
N ILE A 537 2.52 -12.81 -0.82
CA ILE A 537 1.42 -13.79 -0.74
C ILE A 537 1.93 -15.22 -0.59
N GLY A 538 3.24 -15.45 -0.70
CA GLY A 538 3.83 -16.77 -0.63
C GLY A 538 5.20 -16.78 0.02
N ASN A 539 5.61 -17.95 0.50
CA ASN A 539 6.90 -18.12 1.19
C ASN A 539 7.98 -18.69 0.26
N GLU A 540 7.57 -19.39 -0.79
CA GLU A 540 8.47 -20.11 -1.69
C GLU A 540 8.05 -19.86 -3.14
N ILE A 541 9.04 -19.77 -4.03
CA ILE A 541 8.81 -19.64 -5.47
C ILE A 541 9.54 -20.77 -6.18
N GLU A 542 8.81 -21.53 -6.97
CA GLU A 542 9.37 -22.51 -7.90
C GLU A 542 9.19 -22.02 -9.34
N VAL A 543 10.24 -22.17 -10.13
CA VAL A 543 10.26 -21.75 -11.52
C VAL A 543 10.71 -22.91 -12.38
N VAL A 544 9.91 -23.23 -13.40
CA VAL A 544 10.25 -24.17 -14.46
C VAL A 544 10.29 -23.40 -15.76
N THR A 545 11.38 -23.48 -16.52
CA THR A 545 11.55 -22.66 -17.72
C THR A 545 12.33 -23.40 -18.80
N LYS A 546 12.00 -23.12 -20.06
CA LYS A 546 12.64 -23.69 -21.24
C LYS A 546 12.85 -22.61 -22.29
N ASN A 547 14.12 -22.34 -22.62
CA ASN A 547 14.48 -21.28 -23.55
C ASN A 547 14.52 -21.76 -25.01
N LEU A 548 13.88 -21.02 -25.91
CA LEU A 548 13.75 -21.36 -27.33
C LEU A 548 15.04 -21.26 -28.16
N TYR A 549 16.05 -20.54 -27.67
CA TYR A 549 17.33 -20.37 -28.37
C TYR A 549 18.37 -21.44 -28.00
N GLU A 550 18.12 -22.26 -26.98
CA GLU A 550 19.01 -23.37 -26.66
C GLU A 550 18.78 -24.57 -27.57
N LYS A 551 19.86 -25.05 -28.22
CA LYS A 551 19.80 -26.19 -29.16
C LYS A 551 19.61 -27.55 -28.49
N LYS A 552 19.81 -27.63 -27.18
CA LYS A 552 19.57 -28.83 -26.36
C LYS A 552 18.24 -28.65 -25.64
N ASP A 553 17.49 -29.72 -25.47
CA ASP A 553 16.29 -29.73 -24.63
C ASP A 553 16.69 -29.58 -23.15
N ASN A 554 16.97 -28.34 -22.78
CA ASN A 554 17.47 -27.93 -21.47
C ASN A 554 16.34 -27.23 -20.72
N LEU A 555 15.40 -28.03 -20.24
CA LEU A 555 14.42 -27.54 -19.29
C LEU A 555 15.11 -27.36 -17.93
N ILE A 556 14.95 -26.18 -17.33
CA ILE A 556 15.55 -25.80 -16.06
C ILE A 556 14.44 -25.65 -15.04
N SER A 557 14.59 -26.31 -13.89
CA SER A 557 13.72 -26.12 -12.72
C SER A 557 14.57 -25.70 -11.54
N PHE A 558 14.12 -24.67 -10.83
CA PHE A 558 14.75 -24.19 -9.61
C PHE A 558 13.72 -23.68 -8.62
N LYS A 559 14.11 -23.65 -7.34
CA LYS A 559 13.25 -23.19 -6.26
C LYS A 559 14.01 -22.23 -5.35
N ILE A 560 13.26 -21.28 -4.77
CA ILE A 560 13.76 -20.25 -3.88
C ILE A 560 12.87 -20.21 -2.64
N ASP A 561 13.45 -20.52 -1.48
CA ASP A 561 12.72 -20.70 -0.23
C ASP A 561 12.56 -19.39 0.57
N GLY A 562 12.48 -18.24 -0.11
CA GLY A 562 12.36 -16.90 0.50
C GLY A 562 13.29 -15.83 -0.11
N PRO A 563 13.07 -14.53 0.18
CA PRO A 563 13.82 -13.43 -0.45
C PRO A 563 15.28 -13.32 0.01
N HIS A 564 15.64 -13.92 1.15
CA HIS A 564 17.01 -13.97 1.69
C HIS A 564 17.59 -15.38 1.74
N GLU A 565 16.84 -16.34 1.21
CA GLU A 565 17.07 -17.76 1.37
C GLU A 565 17.76 -18.35 0.14
N ASN A 566 18.15 -19.62 0.29
CA ASN A 566 19.05 -20.28 -0.65
C ASN A 566 18.35 -20.72 -1.94
N PHE A 567 19.06 -20.55 -3.06
CA PHE A 567 18.65 -21.00 -4.39
C PHE A 567 19.15 -22.42 -4.67
N TYR A 568 18.37 -23.26 -5.33
CA TYR A 568 18.84 -24.55 -5.84
C TYR A 568 18.12 -24.98 -7.11
N TYR A 569 18.85 -25.67 -7.98
CA TYR A 569 18.24 -26.38 -9.10
C TYR A 569 17.64 -27.69 -8.61
N LYS A 570 16.49 -28.09 -9.16
CA LYS A 570 15.86 -29.39 -8.91
C LYS A 570 15.51 -30.06 -10.24
N LYS A 571 15.20 -31.36 -10.17
CA LYS A 571 14.56 -32.03 -11.29
C LYS A 571 13.11 -31.58 -11.38
N SER A 572 12.67 -31.23 -12.59
CA SER A 572 11.28 -30.88 -12.85
C SER A 572 10.36 -32.11 -12.79
N GLU A 573 9.13 -31.88 -12.38
CA GLU A 573 8.08 -32.90 -12.38
C GLU A 573 7.57 -33.16 -13.80
N GLU A 574 7.13 -34.39 -14.08
CA GLU A 574 6.64 -34.75 -15.42
C GLU A 574 5.43 -33.91 -15.84
N MET A 575 4.52 -33.60 -14.91
CA MET A 575 3.37 -32.73 -15.17
C MET A 575 3.78 -31.29 -15.51
N ASP A 576 4.81 -30.75 -14.85
CA ASP A 576 5.34 -29.41 -15.17
C ASP A 576 6.03 -29.38 -16.53
N ASN A 577 6.73 -30.46 -16.89
CA ASN A 577 7.34 -30.62 -18.21
C ASN A 577 6.29 -30.65 -19.32
N GLU A 578 5.19 -31.38 -19.11
CA GLU A 578 4.06 -31.42 -20.05
C GLU A 578 3.41 -30.05 -20.22
N LYS A 579 3.25 -29.28 -19.12
CA LYS A 579 2.67 -27.92 -19.16
C LYS A 579 3.53 -26.91 -19.92
N ILE A 580 4.85 -26.92 -19.71
CA ILE A 580 5.79 -26.05 -20.45
C ILE A 580 5.85 -26.45 -21.93
N GLY A 581 5.83 -27.75 -22.22
CA GLY A 581 5.91 -28.28 -23.57
C GLY A 581 7.18 -27.83 -24.30
N ASN A 582 7.01 -26.96 -25.30
CA ASN A 582 8.09 -26.54 -26.19
C ASN A 582 8.90 -25.35 -25.64
N SER A 583 8.29 -24.45 -24.86
CA SER A 583 8.91 -23.20 -24.43
C SER A 583 8.14 -22.48 -23.35
N GLY A 584 8.82 -21.57 -22.67
CA GLY A 584 8.19 -20.59 -21.78
C GLY A 584 8.59 -20.76 -20.32
N THR A 585 7.75 -20.26 -19.43
CA THR A 585 8.02 -20.22 -17.99
C THR A 585 6.76 -20.52 -17.19
N LEU A 586 6.88 -21.41 -16.22
CA LEU A 586 5.88 -21.71 -15.20
C LEU A 586 6.45 -21.21 -13.88
N ILE A 587 5.80 -20.22 -13.29
CA ILE A 587 6.12 -19.72 -11.95
C ILE A 587 5.04 -20.23 -11.00
N LYS A 588 5.44 -20.96 -9.97
CA LYS A 588 4.60 -21.40 -8.85
C LYS A 588 4.96 -20.58 -7.61
N VAL A 589 3.98 -19.92 -7.00
CA VAL A 589 4.12 -19.16 -5.76
C VAL A 589 3.34 -19.90 -4.67
N TYR A 590 4.05 -20.55 -3.75
CA TYR A 590 3.46 -21.32 -2.67
C TYR A 590 2.89 -20.40 -1.60
N LEU A 591 1.57 -20.44 -1.41
CA LEU A 591 0.80 -19.44 -0.68
C LEU A 591 0.98 -19.57 0.83
N SER A 592 1.16 -18.44 1.53
CA SER A 592 1.28 -18.39 2.99
C SER A 592 -0.08 -18.34 3.70
N ASP A 593 -1.09 -17.75 3.06
CA ASP A 593 -2.48 -17.68 3.50
C ASP A 593 -3.46 -18.12 2.40
N GLN A 594 -4.69 -18.52 2.76
CA GLN A 594 -5.69 -19.03 1.79
C GLN A 594 -6.57 -17.95 1.15
N GLU A 595 -6.24 -16.66 1.29
CA GLU A 595 -7.17 -15.58 0.92
C GLU A 595 -7.41 -15.45 -0.59
N ILE A 596 -6.44 -15.82 -1.44
CA ILE A 596 -6.57 -15.76 -2.90
C ILE A 596 -7.45 -16.91 -3.45
N ASN A 597 -8.32 -16.60 -4.41
CA ASN A 597 -9.23 -17.56 -5.02
C ASN A 597 -9.32 -17.41 -6.55
N ASN A 598 -9.81 -18.45 -7.20
CA ASN A 598 -10.07 -18.57 -8.63
C ASN A 598 -11.50 -19.07 -8.87
N ASP A 599 -12.42 -18.58 -8.05
CA ASP A 599 -13.85 -18.85 -8.22
C ASP A 599 -14.38 -18.15 -9.48
N TYR A 600 -15.44 -18.72 -10.07
CA TYR A 600 -16.10 -18.12 -11.22
C TYR A 600 -16.73 -16.77 -10.82
N ILE A 601 -16.42 -15.73 -11.61
CA ILE A 601 -17.03 -14.41 -11.50
C ILE A 601 -17.69 -14.07 -12.84
N GLU A 602 -18.89 -13.51 -12.82
CA GLU A 602 -19.55 -13.00 -14.04
C GLU A 602 -19.02 -11.60 -14.41
N ASP A 603 -18.94 -11.29 -15.71
CA ASP A 603 -18.46 -9.97 -16.19
C ASP A 603 -19.34 -8.80 -15.66
N PHE A 604 -20.63 -9.07 -15.43
CA PHE A 604 -21.56 -8.11 -14.83
C PHE A 604 -21.16 -7.69 -13.41
N ASP A 605 -20.64 -8.65 -12.61
CA ASP A 605 -20.22 -8.40 -11.23
C ASP A 605 -19.02 -7.43 -11.20
N MET A 606 -18.12 -7.56 -12.18
CA MET A 606 -16.96 -6.68 -12.35
C MET A 606 -17.37 -5.24 -12.68
N GLN A 607 -18.26 -5.05 -13.66
CA GLN A 607 -18.64 -3.71 -14.11
C GLN A 607 -19.52 -2.97 -13.08
N LEU A 608 -20.42 -3.69 -12.40
CA LEU A 608 -21.24 -3.10 -11.35
C LEU A 608 -20.41 -2.63 -10.14
N PHE A 609 -19.33 -3.36 -9.80
CA PHE A 609 -18.45 -2.98 -8.69
C PHE A 609 -17.92 -1.54 -8.82
N PHE A 610 -17.67 -1.08 -10.06
CA PHE A 610 -17.21 0.28 -10.34
C PHE A 610 -18.33 1.29 -10.62
N SER A 611 -19.53 0.84 -11.01
CA SER A 611 -20.66 1.74 -11.28
C SER A 611 -21.25 2.43 -10.04
N ASP A 612 -20.87 2.01 -8.82
CA ASP A 612 -21.43 2.49 -7.55
C ASP A 612 -21.18 3.99 -7.32
N ARG A 613 -22.26 4.77 -7.28
CA ARG A 613 -22.25 6.23 -7.08
C ARG A 613 -21.95 6.65 -5.63
N ARG A 614 -21.87 5.73 -4.66
CA ARG A 614 -21.98 6.04 -3.22
C ARG A 614 -20.89 5.48 -2.31
N LYS A 615 -19.67 5.16 -2.76
CA LYS A 615 -18.60 4.82 -1.81
C LYS A 615 -17.87 6.05 -1.26
N SER A 616 -18.39 6.57 -0.15
CA SER A 616 -17.53 7.01 0.96
C SER A 616 -16.94 5.77 1.64
N ILE A 617 -15.65 5.81 1.93
CA ILE A 617 -14.72 4.71 2.30
C ILE A 617 -15.05 3.89 3.58
N SER A 618 -16.24 3.97 4.19
CA SER A 618 -16.38 3.60 5.61
C SER A 618 -16.91 2.21 6.01
N THR A 619 -17.27 1.29 5.12
CA THR A 619 -17.60 -0.11 5.53
C THR A 619 -17.35 -1.13 4.41
N GLU A 620 -16.32 -1.96 4.57
CA GLU A 620 -16.03 -3.08 3.66
C GLU A 620 -16.90 -4.30 4.03
N LYS A 621 -17.60 -4.87 3.05
CA LYS A 621 -18.42 -6.10 3.21
C LYS A 621 -17.56 -7.33 2.92
N SER A 622 -17.88 -8.48 3.51
CA SER A 622 -17.18 -9.76 3.29
C SER A 622 -17.18 -10.23 1.83
N SER A 623 -18.25 -9.98 1.07
CA SER A 623 -18.33 -10.29 -0.36
C SER A 623 -17.35 -9.47 -1.20
N ASP A 624 -17.05 -8.23 -0.79
CA ASP A 624 -16.12 -7.35 -1.51
C ASP A 624 -14.67 -7.80 -1.30
N ILE A 625 -14.37 -8.45 -0.16
CA ILE A 625 -13.06 -8.99 0.16
C ILE A 625 -12.75 -10.21 -0.74
N SER A 626 -13.70 -11.15 -0.85
CA SER A 626 -13.55 -12.34 -1.73
C SER A 626 -13.39 -11.97 -3.21
N LEU A 627 -14.16 -10.98 -3.69
CA LEU A 627 -14.04 -10.44 -5.06
C LEU A 627 -12.65 -9.84 -5.29
N ARG A 628 -12.16 -9.00 -4.38
CA ARG A 628 -10.84 -8.36 -4.49
C ARG A 628 -9.67 -9.33 -4.44
N ALA A 629 -9.86 -10.49 -3.81
CA ALA A 629 -8.86 -11.56 -3.74
C ALA A 629 -8.97 -12.57 -4.90
N ASN A 630 -9.87 -12.37 -5.86
CA ASN A 630 -10.02 -13.27 -7.00
C ASN A 630 -9.04 -12.95 -8.12
N ILE A 631 -8.35 -13.96 -8.66
CA ILE A 631 -7.33 -13.80 -9.70
C ILE A 631 -7.89 -13.09 -10.94
N TYR A 632 -9.06 -13.50 -11.43
CA TYR A 632 -9.70 -12.88 -12.59
C TYR A 632 -10.02 -11.41 -12.33
N PHE A 633 -10.56 -11.11 -11.14
CA PHE A 633 -10.87 -9.75 -10.73
C PHE A 633 -9.62 -8.87 -10.74
N ILE A 634 -8.52 -9.35 -10.15
CA ILE A 634 -7.25 -8.61 -10.03
C ILE A 634 -6.63 -8.38 -11.42
N LEU A 635 -6.65 -9.38 -12.30
CA LEU A 635 -6.12 -9.26 -13.67
C LEU A 635 -6.97 -8.31 -14.52
N PHE A 636 -8.30 -8.44 -14.49
CA PHE A 636 -9.21 -7.50 -15.15
C PHE A 636 -9.00 -6.06 -14.63
N HIS A 637 -8.73 -5.90 -13.34
CA HIS A 637 -8.41 -4.60 -12.73
C HIS A 637 -7.03 -4.06 -13.12
N SER A 638 -6.12 -4.92 -13.57
CA SER A 638 -4.76 -4.54 -13.92
C SER A 638 -4.58 -4.33 -15.44
N ILE A 639 -5.36 -5.03 -16.26
CA ILE A 639 -5.20 -5.11 -17.71
C ILE A 639 -6.36 -4.37 -18.38
N ASN A 640 -6.03 -3.33 -19.15
CA ASN A 640 -6.98 -2.56 -19.95
C ASN A 640 -7.23 -3.17 -21.31
N ILE A 641 -6.14 -3.50 -22.03
CA ILE A 641 -6.14 -4.01 -23.40
C ILE A 641 -5.14 -5.16 -23.48
N ILE A 642 -5.56 -6.30 -23.99
CA ILE A 642 -4.70 -7.43 -24.28
C ILE A 642 -4.19 -7.31 -25.72
N PRO A 643 -2.88 -7.43 -25.99
CA PRO A 643 -2.37 -7.44 -27.36
C PRO A 643 -3.04 -8.54 -28.21
N SER A 644 -3.40 -8.23 -29.45
CA SER A 644 -4.16 -9.14 -30.34
C SER A 644 -3.48 -10.50 -30.58
N GLU A 645 -2.16 -10.53 -30.50
CA GLU A 645 -1.30 -11.68 -30.64
C GLU A 645 -1.12 -12.48 -29.34
N MET A 646 -1.98 -12.24 -28.34
CA MET A 646 -1.92 -12.90 -27.03
C MET A 646 -3.29 -13.37 -26.54
N ASP A 647 -3.28 -14.49 -25.81
CA ASP A 647 -4.40 -14.95 -24.99
C ASP A 647 -4.01 -14.95 -23.52
N VAL A 648 -4.87 -14.37 -22.68
CA VAL A 648 -4.72 -14.37 -21.23
C VAL A 648 -5.93 -15.04 -20.61
N SER A 649 -5.71 -16.03 -19.74
CA SER A 649 -6.80 -16.78 -19.13
C SER A 649 -6.54 -17.12 -17.67
N VAL A 650 -7.62 -17.41 -16.94
CA VAL A 650 -7.59 -17.89 -15.57
C VAL A 650 -8.25 -19.26 -15.51
N ARG A 651 -7.54 -20.27 -15.01
CA ARG A 651 -8.09 -21.59 -14.70
C ARG A 651 -8.86 -21.53 -13.38
N LEU A 652 -10.14 -21.84 -13.47
CA LEU A 652 -11.08 -21.76 -12.37
C LEU A 652 -11.11 -23.06 -11.55
N ASN A 653 -11.70 -22.98 -10.35
CA ASN A 653 -11.82 -24.11 -9.43
C ASN A 653 -12.59 -25.31 -9.98
N ASP A 654 -13.49 -25.10 -10.96
CA ASP A 654 -14.22 -26.17 -11.64
C ASP A 654 -13.44 -26.81 -12.80
N GLY A 655 -12.19 -26.40 -13.01
CA GLY A 655 -11.30 -26.88 -14.06
C GLY A 655 -11.50 -26.20 -15.42
N THR A 656 -12.47 -25.29 -15.56
CA THR A 656 -12.66 -24.51 -16.79
C THR A 656 -11.68 -23.33 -16.86
N SER A 657 -11.43 -22.81 -18.06
CA SER A 657 -10.60 -21.61 -18.25
C SER A 657 -11.47 -20.43 -18.67
N LYS A 658 -11.32 -19.30 -18.00
CA LYS A 658 -11.99 -18.04 -18.34
C LYS A 658 -10.99 -17.05 -18.94
N THR A 659 -11.25 -16.60 -20.16
CA THR A 659 -10.42 -15.59 -20.83
C THR A 659 -10.60 -14.22 -20.16
N VAL A 660 -9.49 -13.57 -19.83
CA VAL A 660 -9.49 -12.17 -19.39
C VAL A 660 -9.90 -11.33 -20.59
N VAL A 661 -10.90 -10.47 -20.44
CA VAL A 661 -11.42 -9.62 -21.51
C VAL A 661 -10.94 -8.19 -21.33
N ASP A 662 -10.87 -7.45 -22.43
CA ASP A 662 -10.54 -6.04 -22.39
C ASP A 662 -11.59 -5.23 -21.62
N ASN A 663 -11.13 -4.22 -20.87
CA ASN A 663 -12.01 -3.41 -20.02
C ASN A 663 -13.00 -2.54 -20.80
N PHE A 664 -12.85 -2.40 -22.12
CA PHE A 664 -13.76 -1.60 -22.92
C PHE A 664 -14.81 -2.40 -23.67
N LYS A 665 -14.74 -3.74 -23.59
CA LYS A 665 -15.71 -4.61 -24.22
C LYS A 665 -17.11 -4.30 -23.66
N PRO A 666 -18.08 -3.92 -24.50
CA PRO A 666 -19.41 -3.60 -24.02
C PRO A 666 -20.08 -4.85 -23.46
N LEU A 667 -20.79 -4.66 -22.34
CA LEU A 667 -21.61 -5.66 -21.70
C LEU A 667 -22.90 -5.88 -22.49
N ASN A 668 -23.14 -7.13 -22.85
CA ASN A 668 -24.41 -7.53 -23.43
C ASN A 668 -25.42 -7.82 -22.30
N LEU A 669 -26.45 -6.97 -22.17
CA LEU A 669 -27.47 -7.17 -21.13
C LEU A 669 -28.37 -8.38 -21.37
N GLU A 670 -28.39 -8.96 -22.58
CA GLU A 670 -29.10 -10.21 -22.85
C GLU A 670 -28.54 -11.38 -22.06
N ASP A 671 -27.21 -11.42 -21.88
CA ASP A 671 -26.48 -12.53 -21.26
C ASP A 671 -26.64 -12.60 -19.72
N ILE A 672 -27.27 -11.57 -19.11
CA ILE A 672 -27.39 -11.44 -17.64
C ILE A 672 -28.83 -11.71 -17.20
N SER A 673 -29.07 -12.55 -16.20
CA SER A 673 -30.45 -12.80 -15.73
C SER A 673 -31.05 -11.58 -15.01
N GLN A 674 -32.37 -11.43 -15.07
CA GLN A 674 -33.07 -10.35 -14.37
C GLN A 674 -32.95 -10.46 -12.84
N GLU A 675 -32.97 -11.69 -12.31
CA GLU A 675 -32.72 -11.96 -10.88
C GLU A 675 -31.33 -11.47 -10.45
N LYS A 676 -30.31 -11.70 -11.28
CA LYS A 676 -28.95 -11.21 -11.01
C LYS A 676 -28.89 -9.68 -10.94
N ILE A 677 -29.53 -8.99 -11.89
CA ILE A 677 -29.64 -7.52 -11.85
C ILE A 677 -30.32 -7.08 -10.55
N MET A 678 -31.42 -7.74 -10.18
CA MET A 678 -32.17 -7.45 -8.96
C MET A 678 -31.28 -7.60 -7.72
N ASP A 679 -30.59 -8.73 -7.58
CA ASP A 679 -29.75 -9.04 -6.42
C ASP A 679 -28.59 -8.06 -6.26
N LYS A 680 -27.86 -7.77 -7.34
CA LYS A 680 -26.67 -6.92 -7.29
C LYS A 680 -27.02 -5.44 -7.12
N THR A 681 -28.13 -4.98 -7.68
CA THR A 681 -28.55 -3.57 -7.56
C THR A 681 -29.24 -3.25 -6.24
N ASN A 682 -29.99 -4.18 -5.65
CA ASN A 682 -30.74 -3.98 -4.40
C ASN A 682 -29.86 -3.57 -3.22
N GLN A 683 -28.60 -4.00 -3.19
CA GLN A 683 -27.72 -3.79 -2.04
C GLN A 683 -26.99 -2.44 -2.06
N ASN A 684 -26.73 -1.88 -3.25
CA ASN A 684 -25.77 -0.77 -3.43
C ASN A 684 -26.36 0.42 -4.23
N PHE A 685 -27.43 0.20 -5.00
CA PHE A 685 -28.00 1.21 -5.90
C PHE A 685 -29.41 1.63 -5.47
N ASN A 686 -29.92 2.74 -6.01
CA ASN A 686 -31.30 3.16 -5.75
C ASN A 686 -32.29 2.34 -6.61
N HIS A 687 -33.55 2.29 -6.17
CA HIS A 687 -34.59 1.54 -6.90
C HIS A 687 -34.77 2.04 -8.34
N GLU A 688 -34.58 3.33 -8.59
CA GLU A 688 -34.70 3.91 -9.93
C GLU A 688 -33.64 3.37 -10.91
N TYR A 689 -32.37 3.28 -10.50
CA TYR A 689 -31.30 2.74 -11.32
C TYR A 689 -31.55 1.28 -11.68
N ARG A 690 -31.98 0.49 -10.69
CA ARG A 690 -32.39 -0.91 -10.90
C ARG A 690 -33.52 -1.01 -11.91
N ASP A 691 -34.59 -0.25 -11.72
CA ASP A 691 -35.76 -0.30 -12.59
C ASP A 691 -35.46 0.24 -13.99
N ASN A 692 -34.42 1.09 -14.14
CA ASN A 692 -33.90 1.51 -15.42
C ASN A 692 -33.07 0.41 -16.10
N LEU A 693 -32.17 -0.25 -15.38
CA LEU A 693 -31.38 -1.37 -15.90
C LEU A 693 -32.24 -2.56 -16.33
N ILE A 694 -33.28 -2.91 -15.55
CA ILE A 694 -34.22 -3.96 -15.91
C ILE A 694 -34.93 -3.61 -17.22
N TYR A 695 -35.39 -2.36 -17.34
CA TYR A 695 -36.03 -1.90 -18.57
C TYR A 695 -35.08 -1.89 -19.77
N LEU A 696 -33.81 -1.48 -19.57
CA LEU A 696 -32.79 -1.55 -20.61
C LEU A 696 -32.55 -2.98 -21.05
N LYS A 697 -32.46 -3.93 -20.11
CA LYS A 697 -32.35 -5.36 -20.42
C LYS A 697 -33.53 -5.85 -21.26
N GLU A 698 -34.76 -5.54 -20.86
CA GLU A 698 -35.99 -5.96 -21.55
C GLU A 698 -36.06 -5.44 -23.00
N ASN A 699 -35.40 -4.32 -23.29
CA ASN A 699 -35.41 -3.65 -24.59
C ASN A 699 -34.01 -3.58 -25.21
N TRP A 700 -33.08 -4.47 -24.82
CA TRP A 700 -31.67 -4.39 -25.23
C TRP A 700 -31.48 -4.61 -26.73
N ALA A 701 -32.36 -5.38 -27.36
CA ALA A 701 -32.39 -5.58 -28.82
C ALA A 701 -32.55 -4.26 -29.61
N ASP A 702 -33.20 -3.25 -29.00
CA ASP A 702 -33.37 -1.91 -29.56
C ASP A 702 -32.25 -0.94 -29.14
N CYS A 703 -31.20 -1.41 -28.46
CA CYS A 703 -30.01 -0.63 -28.14
C CYS A 703 -28.83 -1.00 -29.07
N ASN A 704 -27.87 -0.10 -29.20
CA ASN A 704 -26.58 -0.39 -29.80
C ASN A 704 -25.46 0.24 -28.98
N VAL A 705 -24.27 -0.36 -29.04
CA VAL A 705 -23.03 0.24 -28.54
C VAL A 705 -22.04 0.33 -29.68
N GLU A 706 -21.61 1.55 -30.01
CA GLU A 706 -20.62 1.82 -31.03
C GLU A 706 -19.30 2.22 -30.38
N LEU A 707 -18.22 1.52 -30.72
CA LEU A 707 -16.87 1.93 -30.36
C LEU A 707 -16.37 2.95 -31.39
N VAL A 708 -15.85 4.07 -30.89
CA VAL A 708 -15.17 5.08 -31.70
C VAL A 708 -13.72 5.09 -31.28
N GLU A 709 -12.82 4.83 -32.23
CA GLU A 709 -11.40 4.70 -31.98
C GLU A 709 -10.60 5.59 -32.93
N VAL A 710 -9.53 6.17 -32.40
CA VAL A 710 -8.54 6.92 -33.17
C VAL A 710 -7.15 6.50 -32.69
N ARG A 711 -6.18 6.53 -33.61
CA ARG A 711 -4.84 6.02 -33.35
C ARG A 711 -3.78 6.89 -34.02
N SER A 712 -2.71 7.14 -33.29
CA SER A 712 -1.47 7.74 -33.79
C SER A 712 -0.32 6.74 -33.73
N GLU A 713 0.92 7.21 -33.91
CA GLU A 713 2.11 6.37 -33.78
C GLU A 713 2.28 5.83 -32.35
N ASN A 714 2.00 6.64 -31.32
CA ASN A 714 2.27 6.30 -29.93
C ASN A 714 1.04 6.06 -29.05
N ILE A 715 -0.13 6.54 -29.48
CA ILE A 715 -1.32 6.62 -28.63
C ILE A 715 -2.52 6.00 -29.35
N TYR A 716 -3.25 5.15 -28.62
CA TYR A 716 -4.56 4.66 -28.98
C TYR A 716 -5.61 5.28 -28.05
N LEU A 717 -6.62 5.93 -28.63
CA LEU A 717 -7.78 6.46 -27.90
C LEU A 717 -9.04 5.77 -28.37
N ALA A 718 -9.92 5.44 -27.43
CA ALA A 718 -11.26 4.98 -27.79
C ALA A 718 -12.31 5.34 -26.75
N SER A 719 -13.55 5.43 -27.19
CA SER A 719 -14.72 5.69 -26.36
C SER A 719 -15.94 4.98 -26.91
N ASN A 720 -16.83 4.54 -26.02
CA ASN A 720 -18.08 3.88 -26.39
C ASN A 720 -19.25 4.88 -26.43
N ILE A 721 -20.14 4.72 -27.40
CA ILE A 721 -21.40 5.46 -27.52
C ILE A 721 -22.54 4.46 -27.43
N VAL A 722 -23.41 4.62 -26.42
CA VAL A 722 -24.62 3.81 -26.28
C VAL A 722 -25.82 4.63 -26.74
N PHE A 723 -26.64 4.06 -27.62
CA PHE A 723 -27.83 4.74 -28.16
C PHE A 723 -28.98 3.77 -28.43
N SER A 724 -30.16 4.33 -28.62
CA SER A 724 -31.38 3.61 -28.98
C SER A 724 -31.51 3.55 -30.50
N LYS A 725 -31.87 2.41 -31.07
CA LYS A 725 -32.33 2.29 -32.46
C LYS A 725 -33.81 2.64 -32.60
N SER A 726 -34.56 2.68 -31.48
CA SER A 726 -35.98 3.00 -31.46
C SER A 726 -36.24 4.42 -30.95
N ASP A 727 -37.37 5.00 -31.37
CA ASP A 727 -37.86 6.31 -30.94
C ASP A 727 -38.58 6.28 -29.57
N ASP A 728 -38.49 5.18 -28.82
CA ASP A 728 -39.15 5.08 -27.52
C ASP A 728 -38.55 6.08 -26.51
N LYS A 729 -39.32 7.13 -26.20
CA LYS A 729 -39.00 8.14 -25.18
C LYS A 729 -38.57 7.54 -23.84
N LYS A 730 -39.12 6.39 -23.44
CA LYS A 730 -38.81 5.76 -22.16
C LYS A 730 -37.46 5.03 -22.21
N LEU A 731 -37.17 4.32 -23.30
CA LEU A 731 -35.87 3.68 -23.54
C LEU A 731 -34.75 4.71 -23.65
N ILE A 732 -34.95 5.70 -24.52
CA ILE A 732 -34.04 6.81 -24.77
C ILE A 732 -33.59 7.47 -23.46
N LYS A 733 -34.52 7.79 -22.56
CA LYS A 733 -34.22 8.41 -21.25
C LYS A 733 -33.46 7.50 -20.27
N LYS A 734 -33.55 6.19 -20.44
CA LYS A 734 -32.98 5.21 -19.51
C LYS A 734 -31.58 4.74 -19.89
N ILE A 735 -31.14 4.95 -21.15
CA ILE A 735 -29.83 4.53 -21.67
C ILE A 735 -28.66 5.01 -20.80
N SER A 736 -28.77 6.18 -20.17
CA SER A 736 -27.78 6.69 -19.23
C SER A 736 -27.55 5.82 -17.98
N SER A 737 -28.39 4.81 -17.75
CA SER A 737 -28.23 3.85 -16.66
C SER A 737 -27.36 2.64 -17.03
N TYR A 738 -26.92 2.52 -18.28
CA TYR A 738 -26.03 1.43 -18.70
C TYR A 738 -24.72 1.41 -17.86
N PRO A 739 -24.27 0.24 -17.36
CA PRO A 739 -23.21 0.16 -16.34
C PRO A 739 -21.81 0.24 -16.97
N PHE A 740 -21.34 1.45 -17.26
CA PHE A 740 -19.95 1.65 -17.66
C PHE A 740 -18.99 1.49 -16.47
N LEU A 741 -17.73 1.14 -16.77
CA LEU A 741 -16.63 1.16 -15.80
C LEU A 741 -16.30 2.61 -15.41
N LYS A 742 -16.67 3.03 -14.20
CA LYS A 742 -16.40 4.39 -13.67
C LYS A 742 -14.99 4.57 -13.09
N ARG A 743 -13.98 3.96 -13.69
CA ARG A 743 -12.60 4.36 -13.45
C ARG A 743 -12.34 5.52 -14.40
N GLY A 744 -12.38 6.76 -13.91
CA GLY A 744 -12.14 7.95 -14.74
C GLY A 744 -10.90 7.74 -15.61
N GLY A 745 -10.96 8.08 -16.91
CA GLY A 745 -9.95 7.81 -17.93
C GLY A 745 -9.09 6.57 -17.71
N LEU A 746 -9.41 5.44 -18.35
CA LEU A 746 -8.57 4.22 -18.29
C LEU A 746 -7.27 4.47 -19.04
N VAL A 747 -6.28 5.04 -18.33
CA VAL A 747 -4.94 5.27 -18.85
C VAL A 747 -4.11 4.00 -18.66
N SER A 748 -3.57 3.49 -19.76
CA SER A 748 -2.72 2.31 -19.77
C SER A 748 -1.44 2.52 -20.58
N ILE A 749 -0.41 1.76 -20.24
CA ILE A 749 0.83 1.65 -21.02
C ILE A 749 0.97 0.20 -21.44
N ASN A 750 1.10 -0.04 -22.75
CA ASN A 750 1.09 -1.39 -23.33
C ASN A 750 -0.13 -2.23 -22.88
N GLY A 751 -1.28 -1.60 -22.67
CA GLY A 751 -2.49 -2.27 -22.22
C GLY A 751 -2.55 -2.53 -20.71
N VAL A 752 -1.55 -2.16 -19.90
CA VAL A 752 -1.60 -2.27 -18.43
C VAL A 752 -1.98 -0.94 -17.80
N ILE A 753 -2.96 -0.96 -16.88
CA ILE A 753 -3.50 0.24 -16.23
C ILE A 753 -2.45 0.92 -15.35
N VAL A 754 -2.50 2.25 -15.35
CA VAL A 754 -1.75 3.15 -14.46
C VAL A 754 -2.76 3.94 -13.62
N GLU A 755 -2.62 3.90 -12.30
CA GLU A 755 -3.60 4.49 -11.38
C GLU A 755 -3.44 6.00 -11.24
N ASP A 756 -2.20 6.49 -11.08
CA ASP A 756 -1.90 7.90 -10.95
C ASP A 756 -1.33 8.48 -12.26
N TYR A 757 -2.22 9.06 -13.05
CA TYR A 757 -1.90 9.74 -14.31
C TYR A 757 -2.10 11.25 -14.21
N ARG A 758 -1.90 11.86 -13.02
CA ARG A 758 -2.01 13.31 -12.82
C ARG A 758 -1.17 14.12 -13.80
N LYS A 759 0.03 13.65 -14.15
CA LYS A 759 0.90 14.30 -15.15
C LYS A 759 0.26 14.43 -16.53
N VAL A 760 -0.55 13.45 -16.93
CA VAL A 760 -1.31 13.52 -18.19
C VAL A 760 -2.44 14.54 -18.02
N LYS A 761 -3.19 14.48 -16.90
CA LYS A 761 -4.26 15.44 -16.60
C LYS A 761 -3.76 16.88 -16.63
N ASP A 762 -2.64 17.18 -15.98
CA ASP A 762 -2.08 18.54 -15.87
C ASP A 762 -1.77 19.20 -17.23
N LYS A 763 -1.57 18.41 -18.28
CA LYS A 763 -1.32 18.89 -19.66
C LYS A 763 -2.59 19.06 -20.49
N LEU A 764 -3.69 18.43 -20.07
CA LEU A 764 -5.03 18.62 -20.61
C LEU A 764 -5.67 19.84 -19.97
N ASP A 765 -6.50 20.57 -20.72
CA ASP A 765 -7.28 21.64 -20.11
C ASP A 765 -8.31 21.08 -19.11
N ARG A 766 -8.79 21.94 -18.21
CA ARG A 766 -9.73 21.53 -17.15
C ARG A 766 -11.03 20.94 -17.69
N ILE A 767 -11.46 21.35 -18.89
CA ILE A 767 -12.71 20.86 -19.48
C ILE A 767 -12.53 19.44 -19.99
N LEU A 768 -11.48 19.18 -20.77
CA LEU A 768 -11.11 17.84 -21.21
C LEU A 768 -10.88 16.92 -20.01
N GLN A 769 -10.22 17.40 -18.95
CA GLN A 769 -10.08 16.63 -17.70
C GLN A 769 -11.44 16.24 -17.13
N ARG A 770 -12.41 17.16 -17.08
CA ARG A 770 -13.76 16.89 -16.56
C ARG A 770 -14.50 15.89 -17.44
N ASP A 771 -14.47 16.10 -18.75
CA ASP A 771 -15.15 15.24 -19.72
C ASP A 771 -14.59 13.80 -19.63
N ILE A 772 -13.28 13.62 -19.52
CA ILE A 772 -12.62 12.30 -19.30
C ILE A 772 -13.00 11.66 -17.95
N ASN A 773 -13.35 12.46 -16.94
CA ASN A 773 -13.70 11.97 -15.60
C ASN A 773 -15.21 11.66 -15.44
N ASN A 774 -16.06 11.96 -16.42
CA ASN A 774 -17.52 11.97 -16.28
C ASN A 774 -18.21 10.66 -16.72
N ASP A 775 -18.08 9.58 -15.93
CA ASP A 775 -18.93 8.37 -15.97
C ASP A 775 -19.03 7.59 -17.32
N GLN A 776 -18.30 8.00 -18.36
CA GLN A 776 -18.21 7.36 -19.67
C GLN A 776 -16.80 6.76 -19.86
N PRO A 777 -16.67 5.59 -20.52
CA PRO A 777 -15.39 4.92 -20.67
C PRO A 777 -14.56 5.64 -21.74
N PHE A 778 -13.57 6.41 -21.28
CA PHE A 778 -12.55 7.03 -22.13
C PHE A 778 -11.23 6.29 -21.93
N ILE A 779 -10.68 5.70 -22.99
CA ILE A 779 -9.46 4.91 -22.94
C ILE A 779 -8.31 5.71 -23.51
N ILE A 780 -7.18 5.69 -22.81
CA ILE A 780 -5.91 6.21 -23.32
C ILE A 780 -4.87 5.11 -23.16
N ASN A 781 -4.42 4.52 -24.27
CA ASN A 781 -3.37 3.51 -24.23
C ASN A 781 -2.12 4.01 -24.95
N PHE A 782 -0.99 4.05 -24.23
CA PHE A 782 0.32 4.38 -24.79
C PHE A 782 1.05 3.09 -25.16
N ASP A 783 1.08 2.74 -26.45
CA ASP A 783 1.64 1.47 -26.93
C ASP A 783 2.73 1.58 -28.01
N GLY A 784 2.99 2.77 -28.58
CA GLY A 784 4.05 2.97 -29.58
C GLY A 784 5.45 3.14 -28.98
N ALA A 785 6.40 3.72 -29.71
CA ALA A 785 7.80 3.76 -29.25
C ALA A 785 8.04 4.82 -28.15
N ASN A 786 7.40 5.98 -28.24
CA ASN A 786 7.46 7.06 -27.26
C ASN A 786 6.38 6.85 -26.20
N LYS A 787 6.76 6.82 -24.91
CA LYS A 787 5.83 6.52 -23.80
C LYS A 787 6.09 7.40 -22.58
N PRO A 788 5.08 7.63 -21.72
CA PRO A 788 5.29 8.25 -20.42
C PRO A 788 6.28 7.45 -19.57
N LYS A 789 7.06 8.14 -18.71
CA LYS A 789 7.90 7.45 -17.73
C LYS A 789 7.07 7.05 -16.53
N LEU A 790 7.30 5.83 -16.05
CA LEU A 790 6.59 5.26 -14.91
C LEU A 790 7.40 5.35 -13.63
N SER A 791 6.72 5.31 -12.49
CA SER A 791 7.31 4.97 -11.19
C SER A 791 7.81 3.52 -11.16
N VAL A 792 8.58 3.19 -10.13
CA VAL A 792 9.14 1.84 -9.95
C VAL A 792 8.07 0.76 -9.79
N ASP A 793 7.00 1.06 -9.04
CA ASP A 793 5.81 0.20 -8.88
C ASP A 793 4.87 0.22 -10.12
N ARG A 794 5.21 1.06 -11.11
CA ARG A 794 4.47 1.24 -12.37
C ARG A 794 3.03 1.71 -12.18
N LEU A 795 2.64 2.16 -10.99
CA LEU A 795 1.28 2.62 -10.70
C LEU A 795 1.09 4.11 -11.01
N SER A 796 2.18 4.86 -11.22
CA SER A 796 2.11 6.30 -11.50
C SER A 796 2.98 6.73 -12.68
N ILE A 797 2.53 7.78 -13.37
CA ILE A 797 3.32 8.49 -14.39
C ILE A 797 4.16 9.56 -13.72
N THR A 798 5.48 9.46 -13.81
CA THR A 798 6.43 10.41 -13.23
C THR A 798 6.76 11.55 -14.18
N ASP A 799 6.76 11.29 -15.49
CA ASP A 799 7.10 12.24 -16.55
C ASP A 799 6.25 12.01 -17.80
N PHE A 800 5.83 13.10 -18.44
CA PHE A 800 5.01 13.09 -19.65
C PHE A 800 5.46 14.20 -20.60
N SER A 801 5.96 13.81 -21.79
CA SER A 801 6.62 14.73 -22.72
C SER A 801 5.64 15.69 -23.41
N ASP A 802 6.14 16.85 -23.81
CA ASP A 802 5.33 17.84 -24.56
C ASP A 802 4.92 17.31 -25.95
N GLU A 803 5.74 16.46 -26.56
CA GLU A 803 5.43 15.79 -27.83
C GLU A 803 4.23 14.85 -27.70
N LEU A 804 4.23 13.94 -26.70
CA LEU A 804 3.08 13.08 -26.42
C LEU A 804 1.86 13.89 -26.01
N SER A 805 2.06 15.01 -25.30
CA SER A 805 0.95 15.91 -24.97
C SER A 805 0.31 16.55 -26.20
N LEU A 806 1.09 16.89 -27.23
CA LEU A 806 0.58 17.46 -28.47
C LEU A 806 -0.16 16.38 -29.28
N GLU A 807 0.45 15.21 -29.43
CA GLU A 807 -0.14 14.04 -30.10
C GLU A 807 -1.48 13.63 -29.46
N LEU A 808 -1.54 13.61 -28.12
CA LEU A 808 -2.78 13.33 -27.39
C LEU A 808 -3.88 14.37 -27.67
N LYS A 809 -3.53 15.66 -27.73
CA LYS A 809 -4.50 16.73 -28.02
C LYS A 809 -5.04 16.63 -29.44
N GLU A 810 -4.18 16.33 -30.41
CA GLU A 810 -4.60 16.13 -31.80
C GLU A 810 -5.54 14.93 -31.93
N LEU A 811 -5.23 13.81 -31.26
CA LEU A 811 -6.12 12.65 -31.25
C LEU A 811 -7.44 12.91 -30.54
N ILE A 812 -7.46 13.69 -29.45
CA ILE A 812 -8.70 14.09 -28.79
C ILE A 812 -9.60 14.87 -29.76
N GLU A 813 -9.04 15.80 -30.53
CA GLU A 813 -9.79 16.54 -31.56
C GLU A 813 -10.29 15.62 -32.68
N GLN A 814 -9.49 14.63 -33.12
CA GLN A 814 -9.95 13.63 -34.09
C GLN A 814 -11.07 12.76 -33.53
N LEU A 815 -10.93 12.25 -32.30
CA LEU A 815 -11.96 11.43 -31.65
C LEU A 815 -13.28 12.19 -31.54
N LYS A 816 -13.21 13.48 -31.17
CA LYS A 816 -14.37 14.37 -31.09
C LYS A 816 -15.13 14.45 -32.41
N ILE A 817 -14.42 14.63 -33.52
CA ILE A 817 -14.99 14.69 -34.87
C ILE A 817 -15.57 13.33 -35.29
N GLU A 818 -14.83 12.24 -35.09
CA GLU A 818 -15.28 10.88 -35.43
C GLU A 818 -16.53 10.47 -34.64
N MET A 819 -16.57 10.77 -33.34
CA MET A 819 -17.75 10.52 -32.51
C MET A 819 -18.96 11.33 -33.01
N PHE A 820 -18.74 12.60 -33.37
CA PHE A 820 -19.79 13.46 -33.89
C PHE A 820 -20.36 12.94 -35.21
N GLU A 821 -19.51 12.54 -36.16
CA GLU A 821 -19.96 12.00 -37.45
C GLU A 821 -20.70 10.67 -37.28
N LYS A 822 -20.24 9.78 -36.39
CA LYS A 822 -21.00 8.56 -36.05
C LYS A 822 -22.37 8.86 -35.46
N ILE A 823 -22.47 9.80 -34.53
CA ILE A 823 -23.76 10.22 -33.96
C ILE A 823 -24.68 10.80 -35.03
N ASN A 824 -24.17 11.65 -35.92
CA ASN A 824 -24.97 12.19 -37.01
C ASN A 824 -25.50 11.09 -37.93
N PHE A 825 -24.64 10.14 -38.31
CA PHE A 825 -25.05 9.00 -39.11
C PHE A 825 -26.17 8.17 -38.43
N ILE A 826 -26.07 7.97 -37.11
CA ILE A 826 -27.11 7.32 -36.32
C ILE A 826 -28.42 8.13 -36.38
N LEU A 827 -28.34 9.44 -36.16
CA LEU A 827 -29.51 10.33 -36.19
C LEU A 827 -30.20 10.36 -37.55
N GLU A 828 -29.46 10.21 -38.65
CA GLU A 828 -30.05 10.15 -40.00
C GLU A 828 -31.04 8.99 -40.17
N GLY A 829 -30.80 7.87 -39.50
CA GLY A 829 -31.66 6.68 -39.52
C GLY A 829 -32.86 6.73 -38.57
N CYS A 830 -32.99 7.76 -37.74
CA CYS A 830 -34.02 7.86 -36.71
C CYS A 830 -35.25 8.63 -37.18
N VAL A 831 -36.44 8.20 -36.78
CA VAL A 831 -37.70 8.84 -37.19
C VAL A 831 -37.94 10.13 -36.40
N ASN A 832 -37.53 10.19 -35.13
CA ASN A 832 -37.56 11.38 -34.28
C ASN A 832 -36.15 11.88 -33.91
N LYS A 833 -35.47 12.45 -34.91
CA LYS A 833 -34.10 12.97 -34.79
C LYS A 833 -33.94 13.95 -33.63
N GLU A 834 -34.94 14.81 -33.41
CA GLU A 834 -34.93 15.88 -32.41
C GLU A 834 -34.89 15.33 -30.99
N LEU A 835 -35.82 14.43 -30.66
CA LEU A 835 -35.88 13.79 -29.35
C LEU A 835 -34.60 12.99 -29.04
N MET A 836 -34.07 12.31 -30.05
CA MET A 836 -32.86 11.52 -29.89
C MET A 836 -31.63 12.42 -29.71
N LEU A 837 -31.55 13.51 -30.47
CA LEU A 837 -30.49 14.51 -30.33
C LEU A 837 -30.54 15.22 -28.98
N GLU A 838 -31.73 15.63 -28.51
CA GLU A 838 -31.93 16.17 -27.16
C GLU A 838 -31.42 15.21 -26.08
N ASN A 839 -31.66 13.91 -26.26
CA ASN A 839 -31.25 12.91 -25.29
C ASN A 839 -29.75 12.58 -25.34
N ILE A 840 -29.17 12.52 -26.54
CA ILE A 840 -27.73 12.33 -26.73
C ILE A 840 -26.99 13.52 -26.12
N ILE A 841 -27.39 14.75 -26.44
CA ILE A 841 -26.82 15.96 -25.83
C ILE A 841 -27.11 15.97 -24.33
N GLY A 842 -28.32 15.58 -23.91
CA GLY A 842 -28.73 15.58 -22.51
C GLY A 842 -27.92 14.65 -21.61
N ASN A 843 -27.57 13.45 -22.11
CA ASN A 843 -26.94 12.37 -21.33
C ASN A 843 -25.46 12.11 -21.65
N THR A 844 -24.93 12.67 -22.74
CA THR A 844 -23.50 12.58 -23.04
C THR A 844 -22.79 13.73 -22.35
N GLU A 845 -21.78 13.43 -21.54
CA GLU A 845 -20.98 14.45 -20.85
C GLU A 845 -19.66 14.75 -21.56
N ILE A 846 -19.21 13.90 -22.49
CA ILE A 846 -17.97 14.08 -23.25
C ILE A 846 -18.25 14.89 -24.52
N PHE A 847 -17.49 15.97 -24.79
CA PHE A 847 -17.57 16.79 -26.02
C PHE A 847 -18.95 17.39 -26.32
N LYS A 848 -19.87 17.38 -25.36
CA LYS A 848 -21.26 17.83 -25.52
C LYS A 848 -21.37 19.23 -26.12
N LEU A 849 -20.51 20.15 -25.67
CA LEU A 849 -20.54 21.55 -26.10
C LEU A 849 -19.99 21.71 -27.51
N ASP A 850 -18.88 21.02 -27.81
CA ASP A 850 -18.29 21.00 -29.15
C ASP A 850 -19.27 20.42 -30.18
N TRP A 851 -20.02 19.38 -29.82
CA TRP A 851 -21.05 18.82 -30.71
C TRP A 851 -22.16 19.82 -31.01
N ILE A 852 -22.57 20.62 -30.02
CA ILE A 852 -23.56 21.69 -30.24
C ILE A 852 -23.02 22.71 -31.25
N GLU A 853 -21.76 23.13 -31.11
CA GLU A 853 -21.13 24.06 -32.05
C GLU A 853 -21.08 23.47 -33.47
N LEU A 854 -20.65 22.22 -33.62
CA LEU A 854 -20.58 21.52 -34.91
C LEU A 854 -21.97 21.34 -35.57
N LEU A 855 -23.03 21.11 -34.78
CA LEU A 855 -24.41 21.03 -35.30
C LEU A 855 -24.90 22.38 -35.85
N VAL A 856 -24.53 23.48 -35.19
CA VAL A 856 -24.89 24.82 -35.61
C VAL A 856 -24.20 25.18 -36.92
N GLU A 857 -22.92 24.80 -37.08
CA GLU A 857 -22.16 25.03 -38.32
C GLU A 857 -22.78 24.33 -39.54
N LYS A 858 -23.37 23.14 -39.37
CA LYS A 858 -24.04 22.38 -40.45
C LYS A 858 -25.37 22.99 -40.93
N LYS A 859 -25.96 23.95 -40.20
CA LYS A 859 -27.23 24.65 -40.53
C LYS A 859 -28.42 23.70 -40.76
N ASP A 860 -28.57 22.69 -39.90
CA ASP A 860 -29.72 21.79 -39.94
C ASP A 860 -30.94 22.40 -39.21
N SER A 861 -32.12 22.19 -39.76
CA SER A 861 -33.43 22.48 -39.15
C SER A 861 -33.66 21.80 -37.79
N THR A 862 -33.01 20.66 -37.55
CA THR A 862 -33.06 19.98 -36.24
C THR A 862 -32.38 20.80 -35.13
N THR A 863 -31.40 21.63 -35.50
CA THR A 863 -30.66 22.48 -34.56
C THR A 863 -31.54 23.59 -34.00
N ASP A 864 -32.45 24.18 -34.79
CA ASP A 864 -33.33 25.25 -34.30
C ASP A 864 -34.26 24.79 -33.17
N LYS A 865 -34.69 23.53 -33.21
CA LYS A 865 -35.56 22.95 -32.19
C LYS A 865 -34.84 22.65 -30.87
N LEU A 866 -33.52 22.44 -30.88
CA LEU A 866 -32.74 22.34 -29.66
C LEU A 866 -32.74 23.64 -28.84
N PHE A 867 -33.05 24.78 -29.48
CA PHE A 867 -33.05 26.12 -28.89
C PHE A 867 -34.42 26.80 -28.95
N GLU A 868 -35.52 26.03 -29.03
CA GLU A 868 -36.88 26.53 -29.20
C GLU A 868 -37.23 27.63 -28.18
N LYS A 869 -36.86 27.46 -26.91
CA LYS A 869 -37.21 28.42 -25.85
C LYS A 869 -36.35 29.67 -25.89
N LEU A 870 -35.10 29.56 -26.34
CA LEU A 870 -34.26 30.73 -26.55
C LEU A 870 -34.76 31.54 -27.76
N ASN A 871 -35.17 30.86 -28.84
CA ASN A 871 -35.70 31.48 -30.05
C ASN A 871 -36.91 32.38 -29.78
N ASP A 872 -37.77 32.04 -28.80
CA ASP A 872 -38.91 32.88 -28.39
C ASP A 872 -38.50 34.30 -27.94
N TYR A 873 -37.26 34.47 -27.48
CA TYR A 873 -36.71 35.75 -27.00
C TYR A 873 -35.84 36.47 -28.03
N LEU A 874 -35.44 35.81 -29.12
CA LEU A 874 -34.60 36.41 -30.15
C LEU A 874 -35.46 37.18 -31.17
N LEU A 875 -35.03 38.39 -31.51
CA LEU A 875 -35.67 39.22 -32.53
C LEU A 875 -34.81 39.23 -33.79
N ASP A 876 -35.48 39.25 -34.95
CA ASP A 876 -34.83 39.32 -36.28
C ASP A 876 -33.87 38.15 -36.59
N ILE A 877 -34.06 37.00 -35.93
CA ILE A 877 -33.28 35.77 -36.11
C ILE A 877 -34.20 34.67 -36.65
N ASN A 878 -33.90 34.17 -37.85
CA ASN A 878 -34.68 33.10 -38.50
C ASN A 878 -34.19 31.70 -38.12
N HIS A 879 -32.88 31.55 -37.94
CA HIS A 879 -32.23 30.31 -37.53
C HIS A 879 -31.27 30.58 -36.39
N ILE A 880 -31.15 29.68 -35.42
CA ILE A 880 -30.23 29.82 -34.28
C ILE A 880 -28.78 30.01 -34.72
N SER A 881 -28.40 29.46 -35.88
CA SER A 881 -27.08 29.69 -36.48
C SER A 881 -26.76 31.16 -36.76
N ASP A 882 -27.76 32.01 -36.96
CA ASP A 882 -27.56 33.47 -37.10
C ASP A 882 -27.16 34.11 -35.76
N PHE A 883 -27.63 33.56 -34.63
CA PHE A 883 -27.20 34.01 -33.30
C PHE A 883 -25.74 33.65 -33.01
N PHE A 884 -25.18 32.62 -33.67
CA PHE A 884 -23.77 32.27 -33.55
C PHE A 884 -22.86 33.16 -34.40
N LYS A 885 -23.36 33.85 -35.43
CA LYS A 885 -22.53 34.72 -36.27
C LYS A 885 -22.08 35.99 -35.55
N ALA A 886 -20.98 36.58 -36.01
CA ALA A 886 -20.60 37.93 -35.64
C ALA A 886 -21.65 38.94 -36.13
N GLY A 887 -21.90 40.00 -35.37
CA GLY A 887 -22.86 41.04 -35.73
C GLY A 887 -23.77 41.45 -34.57
N LYS A 888 -24.95 41.94 -34.94
CA LYS A 888 -25.97 42.43 -34.00
C LYS A 888 -27.03 41.36 -33.77
N SER A 889 -27.32 41.08 -32.50
CA SER A 889 -28.40 40.17 -32.10
C SER A 889 -29.31 40.89 -31.12
N ARG A 890 -30.61 40.89 -31.40
CA ARG A 890 -31.62 41.57 -30.58
C ARG A 890 -32.34 40.56 -29.70
N VAL A 891 -32.48 40.86 -28.42
CA VAL A 891 -33.06 39.97 -27.42
C VAL A 891 -34.12 40.74 -26.62
N LYS A 892 -35.33 40.16 -26.51
CA LYS A 892 -36.44 40.72 -25.74
C LYS A 892 -36.07 40.85 -24.25
N PHE A 893 -36.68 41.82 -23.58
CA PHE A 893 -36.64 41.88 -22.11
C PHE A 893 -37.33 40.67 -21.47
N ASN A 894 -37.02 40.42 -20.19
CA ASN A 894 -37.61 39.34 -19.37
C ASN A 894 -37.26 37.93 -19.86
N LEU A 895 -36.03 37.71 -20.34
CA LEU A 895 -35.54 36.35 -20.61
C LEU A 895 -35.53 35.54 -19.31
N LEU A 896 -36.43 34.55 -19.22
CA LEU A 896 -36.56 33.73 -18.01
C LEU A 896 -35.52 32.62 -18.04
N PHE A 897 -34.39 32.82 -17.37
CA PHE A 897 -33.37 31.78 -17.24
C PHE A 897 -33.94 30.45 -16.72
N ASN A 898 -34.97 30.49 -15.85
CA ASN A 898 -35.67 29.32 -15.34
C ASN A 898 -36.39 28.49 -16.41
N ASN A 899 -36.73 29.07 -17.55
CA ASN A 899 -37.38 28.35 -18.65
C ASN A 899 -36.36 27.72 -19.62
N LEU A 900 -35.18 28.32 -19.79
CA LEU A 900 -34.13 27.79 -20.66
C LEU A 900 -33.56 26.45 -20.19
N SER A 901 -33.28 25.55 -21.12
CA SER A 901 -32.46 24.36 -20.88
C SER A 901 -31.00 24.73 -20.56
N LYS A 902 -30.20 23.75 -20.10
CA LYS A 902 -28.79 23.97 -19.71
C LYS A 902 -27.98 24.54 -20.87
N HIS A 903 -28.12 24.00 -22.07
CA HIS A 903 -27.37 24.44 -23.26
C HIS A 903 -27.87 25.80 -23.80
N GLU A 904 -29.19 26.04 -23.82
CA GLU A 904 -29.74 27.37 -24.19
C GLU A 904 -29.22 28.49 -23.29
N TRP A 905 -29.19 28.25 -21.98
CA TRP A 905 -28.65 29.18 -20.99
C TRP A 905 -27.17 29.49 -21.27
N MET A 906 -26.38 28.47 -21.58
CA MET A 906 -24.95 28.62 -21.88
C MET A 906 -24.72 29.40 -23.18
N VAL A 907 -25.46 29.13 -24.24
CA VAL A 907 -25.34 29.84 -25.53
C VAL A 907 -25.65 31.32 -25.36
N TYR A 908 -26.78 31.66 -24.72
CA TYR A 908 -27.16 33.05 -24.47
C TYR A 908 -26.11 33.81 -23.64
N LEU A 909 -25.65 33.23 -22.53
CA LEU A 909 -24.65 33.89 -21.69
C LEU A 909 -23.28 33.98 -22.37
N SER A 910 -22.89 32.99 -23.16
CA SER A 910 -21.66 33.06 -23.96
C SER A 910 -21.70 34.23 -24.93
N LYS A 911 -22.86 34.51 -25.55
CA LYS A 911 -23.03 35.67 -26.43
C LYS A 911 -22.87 36.99 -25.69
N LEU A 912 -23.35 37.08 -24.45
CA LEU A 912 -23.12 38.25 -23.60
C LEU A 912 -21.65 38.39 -23.17
N LEU A 913 -20.97 37.28 -22.90
CA LEU A 913 -19.55 37.29 -22.54
C LEU A 913 -18.68 37.84 -23.68
N ASP A 914 -19.02 37.50 -24.93
CA ASP A 914 -18.31 37.97 -26.14
C ASP A 914 -18.82 39.32 -26.68
N ALA A 915 -19.69 40.01 -25.93
CA ALA A 915 -20.25 41.29 -26.33
C ALA A 915 -19.21 42.41 -26.28
N GLU A 916 -19.09 43.15 -27.38
CA GLU A 916 -18.28 44.37 -27.47
C GLU A 916 -19.11 45.60 -27.11
N LYS A 917 -20.41 45.55 -27.39
CA LYS A 917 -21.37 46.62 -27.10
C LYS A 917 -22.73 46.03 -26.78
N ILE A 918 -23.43 46.59 -25.79
CA ILE A 918 -24.82 46.26 -25.47
C ILE A 918 -25.61 47.56 -25.34
N GLU A 919 -26.62 47.71 -26.18
CA GLU A 919 -27.50 48.88 -26.20
C GLU A 919 -28.93 48.49 -25.86
N LEU A 920 -29.55 49.22 -24.94
CA LEU A 920 -30.94 49.05 -24.54
C LEU A 920 -31.87 49.86 -25.47
N PHE A 921 -33.06 49.31 -25.70
CA PHE A 921 -34.20 49.91 -26.40
C PHE A 921 -35.48 49.73 -25.55
N ASP A 922 -36.64 50.18 -26.02
CA ASP A 922 -37.87 50.20 -25.20
C ASP A 922 -38.33 48.80 -24.74
N ASP A 923 -38.19 47.77 -25.59
CA ASP A 923 -38.68 46.41 -25.36
C ASP A 923 -37.64 45.29 -25.59
N TYR A 924 -36.43 45.65 -26.03
CA TYR A 924 -35.33 44.72 -26.29
C TYR A 924 -33.96 45.37 -26.01
N PHE A 925 -32.91 44.55 -25.99
CA PHE A 925 -31.53 45.04 -26.05
C PHE A 925 -30.79 44.38 -27.22
N GLU A 926 -29.82 45.10 -27.77
CA GLU A 926 -28.99 44.65 -28.88
C GLU A 926 -27.57 44.33 -28.39
N ILE A 927 -27.12 43.10 -28.64
CA ILE A 927 -25.77 42.64 -28.38
C ILE A 927 -24.97 42.75 -29.69
N THR A 928 -23.83 43.42 -29.67
CA THR A 928 -22.91 43.46 -30.81
C THR A 928 -21.65 42.64 -30.52
N THR A 929 -21.35 41.64 -31.36
CA THR A 929 -20.12 40.82 -31.28
C THR A 929 -19.28 40.93 -32.55
N ILE A 930 -17.95 40.94 -32.42
CA ILE A 930 -17.02 41.02 -33.58
C ILE A 930 -16.66 39.63 -34.13
N LYS A 931 -16.77 38.59 -33.31
CA LYS A 931 -16.43 37.21 -33.66
C LYS A 931 -17.67 36.32 -33.64
N GLU A 932 -17.54 35.18 -34.31
CA GLU A 932 -18.50 34.08 -34.17
C GLU A 932 -18.44 33.53 -32.74
N LEU A 933 -19.61 33.14 -32.24
CA LEU A 933 -19.82 32.67 -30.89
C LEU A 933 -19.13 31.31 -30.71
N LYS A 934 -18.30 31.21 -29.68
CA LYS A 934 -17.91 29.93 -29.10
C LYS A 934 -18.54 29.81 -27.72
N ILE A 935 -19.09 28.65 -27.40
CA ILE A 935 -19.74 28.40 -26.12
C ILE A 935 -18.67 28.43 -25.03
N ASN A 936 -18.81 29.35 -24.09
CA ASN A 936 -17.85 29.52 -23.02
C ASN A 936 -18.01 28.38 -22.01
N GLN A 937 -17.08 27.43 -22.08
CA GLN A 937 -17.17 26.19 -21.30
C GLN A 937 -17.05 26.41 -19.77
N ASN A 938 -16.51 27.56 -19.31
CA ASN A 938 -16.43 27.91 -17.88
C ASN A 938 -17.81 28.10 -17.23
N LEU A 939 -18.85 28.35 -18.04
CA LEU A 939 -20.22 28.44 -17.56
C LEU A 939 -20.75 27.10 -17.03
N LEU A 940 -20.19 25.97 -17.46
CA LEU A 940 -20.68 24.65 -17.06
C LEU A 940 -20.42 24.34 -15.57
N GLU A 941 -19.33 24.85 -14.99
CA GLU A 941 -19.00 24.66 -13.56
C GLU A 941 -19.92 25.44 -12.62
N ASN A 942 -20.54 26.51 -13.12
CA ASN A 942 -21.36 27.43 -12.33
C ASN A 942 -22.87 27.17 -12.46
N TYR A 943 -23.27 26.22 -13.30
CA TYR A 943 -24.67 25.84 -13.45
C TYR A 943 -25.16 25.05 -12.22
N ARG A 944 -25.84 25.72 -11.28
CA ARG A 944 -26.48 25.12 -10.10
C ARG A 944 -28.01 25.08 -10.24
N ASP A 945 -28.69 24.26 -9.44
CA ASP A 945 -30.16 24.06 -9.37
C ASP A 945 -31.00 25.32 -8.99
N GLY A 946 -30.45 26.52 -9.10
CA GLY A 946 -31.14 27.81 -9.00
C GLY A 946 -30.80 28.81 -10.10
N LYS A 947 -30.03 28.39 -11.13
CA LYS A 947 -29.64 29.18 -12.33
C LYS A 947 -29.11 30.60 -12.05
N ILE A 948 -28.35 30.75 -10.98
CA ILE A 948 -27.67 32.01 -10.62
C ILE A 948 -26.61 32.32 -11.68
N VAL A 949 -26.61 33.56 -12.22
CA VAL A 949 -25.63 33.98 -13.24
C VAL A 949 -24.37 34.54 -12.54
N PRO A 950 -23.19 33.95 -12.77
CA PRO A 950 -21.97 34.19 -11.98
C PRO A 950 -21.10 35.35 -12.52
N PHE A 951 -21.65 36.30 -13.27
CA PHE A 951 -20.88 37.43 -13.79
C PHE A 951 -21.76 38.68 -14.00
N LEU A 952 -21.12 39.83 -14.23
CA LEU A 952 -21.73 41.10 -14.64
C LEU A 952 -21.17 41.57 -15.98
N THR A 953 -22.02 42.26 -16.74
CA THR A 953 -21.64 43.14 -17.85
C THR A 953 -22.49 44.41 -17.78
N TYR A 954 -22.23 45.43 -18.59
CA TYR A 954 -22.98 46.70 -18.52
C TYR A 954 -23.65 47.07 -19.83
N ALA A 955 -24.67 47.93 -19.83
CA ALA A 955 -25.18 48.53 -21.06
C ALA A 955 -24.57 49.91 -21.30
N ASP A 956 -24.19 50.20 -22.56
CA ASP A 956 -23.51 51.44 -22.95
C ASP A 956 -24.40 52.68 -22.81
N ASN A 957 -25.72 52.51 -22.89
CA ASN A 957 -26.73 53.56 -22.80
C ASN A 957 -27.69 53.36 -21.60
N TRP A 958 -27.24 52.68 -20.54
CA TRP A 958 -28.07 52.33 -19.37
C TRP A 958 -28.84 53.54 -18.79
N ASN A 959 -28.14 54.65 -18.55
CA ASN A 959 -28.69 55.85 -17.91
C ASN A 959 -29.82 56.52 -18.72
N SER A 960 -29.94 56.23 -20.02
CA SER A 960 -31.03 56.75 -20.85
C SER A 960 -32.37 56.06 -20.57
N TYR A 961 -32.34 54.81 -20.09
CA TYR A 961 -33.54 53.98 -19.88
C TYR A 961 -33.83 53.72 -18.40
N PHE A 962 -32.78 53.57 -17.58
CA PHE A 962 -32.90 53.26 -16.16
C PHE A 962 -32.04 54.19 -15.29
N PRO A 963 -32.23 55.52 -15.34
CA PRO A 963 -31.44 56.47 -14.54
C PRO A 963 -31.61 56.28 -13.03
N GLU A 964 -32.76 55.71 -12.62
CA GLU A 964 -33.13 55.50 -11.22
C GLU A 964 -32.63 54.17 -10.63
N TYR A 965 -32.09 53.26 -11.45
CA TYR A 965 -31.73 51.91 -11.01
C TYR A 965 -30.31 51.56 -11.44
N ASP A 966 -29.58 50.87 -10.58
CA ASP A 966 -28.26 50.33 -10.85
C ASP A 966 -28.35 48.91 -11.43
N MET A 967 -29.45 48.21 -11.13
CA MET A 967 -29.75 46.85 -11.58
C MET A 967 -31.24 46.70 -11.93
N VAL A 968 -31.54 45.94 -12.98
CA VAL A 968 -32.90 45.52 -13.34
C VAL A 968 -32.89 44.00 -13.51
N THR A 969 -33.69 43.25 -12.74
CA THR A 969 -33.57 41.78 -12.73
C THR A 969 -33.92 41.12 -14.07
N ALA A 970 -34.79 41.75 -14.87
CA ALA A 970 -35.08 41.29 -16.24
C ALA A 970 -33.94 41.43 -17.26
N LEU A 971 -32.91 42.21 -16.92
CA LEU A 971 -31.74 42.47 -17.76
C LEU A 971 -30.47 41.82 -17.19
N TYR A 972 -30.50 41.37 -15.93
CA TYR A 972 -29.36 40.73 -15.30
C TYR A 972 -28.84 39.56 -16.17
N PRO A 973 -27.53 39.44 -16.45
CA PRO A 973 -26.38 40.09 -15.80
C PRO A 973 -25.98 41.48 -16.33
N ILE A 974 -26.79 42.11 -17.19
CA ILE A 974 -26.54 43.45 -17.72
C ILE A 974 -26.96 44.48 -16.66
N VAL A 975 -26.02 45.33 -16.23
CA VAL A 975 -26.21 46.35 -15.18
C VAL A 975 -25.78 47.75 -15.63
N SER A 976 -25.89 48.74 -14.76
CA SER A 976 -25.31 50.07 -15.01
C SER A 976 -23.79 50.00 -15.11
N SER A 977 -23.19 50.90 -15.92
CA SER A 977 -21.73 50.99 -16.02
C SER A 977 -21.09 51.31 -14.67
N SER A 978 -21.72 52.16 -13.85
CA SER A 978 -21.25 52.47 -12.50
C SER A 978 -21.25 51.25 -11.58
N LEU A 979 -22.29 50.40 -11.63
CA LEU A 979 -22.33 49.16 -10.85
C LEU A 979 -21.26 48.18 -11.30
N PHE A 980 -21.09 48.05 -12.61
CA PHE A 980 -20.04 47.23 -13.17
C PHE A 980 -18.65 47.72 -12.73
N GLU A 981 -18.37 49.02 -12.80
CA GLU A 981 -17.07 49.59 -12.40
C GLU A 981 -16.77 49.36 -10.93
N LEU A 982 -17.76 49.51 -10.04
CA LEU A 982 -17.60 49.37 -8.61
C LEU A 982 -17.46 47.91 -8.14
N ALA A 983 -18.14 46.95 -8.80
CA ALA A 983 -18.15 45.56 -8.34
C ALA A 983 -16.76 44.89 -8.35
N GLU A 984 -16.41 44.19 -7.27
CA GLU A 984 -15.17 43.46 -7.03
C GLU A 984 -15.42 41.96 -6.77
N SER A 985 -14.39 41.13 -6.92
CA SER A 985 -14.46 39.68 -6.74
C SER A 985 -13.29 39.18 -5.89
N GLU A 986 -13.57 38.58 -4.71
CA GLU A 986 -12.53 38.08 -3.79
C GLU A 986 -12.05 36.67 -4.15
N TYR A 987 -12.93 35.82 -4.67
CA TYR A 987 -12.76 34.36 -4.61
C TYR A 987 -12.15 33.71 -5.86
N TYR A 988 -12.09 34.41 -7.01
CA TYR A 988 -11.57 33.85 -8.28
C TYR A 988 -10.48 34.70 -8.94
N ASN A 989 -9.69 35.43 -8.14
CA ASN A 989 -8.57 36.21 -8.65
C ASN A 989 -7.52 35.31 -9.34
N ASN A 990 -7.53 35.37 -10.68
CA ASN A 990 -6.40 35.28 -11.63
C ASN A 990 -6.51 34.30 -12.81
N LYS A 991 -7.59 33.53 -13.00
CA LYS A 991 -7.61 32.50 -14.07
C LYS A 991 -8.52 32.72 -15.28
N VAL A 992 -9.54 33.59 -15.22
CA VAL A 992 -10.49 33.74 -16.35
C VAL A 992 -10.85 35.22 -16.58
N LYS A 993 -9.86 36.04 -16.96
CA LYS A 993 -10.16 37.36 -17.57
C LYS A 993 -10.56 37.11 -19.03
N ILE A 994 -11.83 37.27 -19.35
CA ILE A 994 -12.36 37.07 -20.74
C ILE A 994 -12.09 38.33 -21.56
N ASN A 995 -12.61 39.47 -21.09
CA ASN A 995 -12.40 40.80 -21.66
C ASN A 995 -12.60 41.87 -20.56
N ASP A 996 -12.49 43.15 -20.91
CA ASP A 996 -12.64 44.27 -19.97
C ASP A 996 -14.11 44.63 -19.67
N ARG A 997 -15.07 43.95 -20.31
CA ARG A 997 -16.51 44.22 -20.22
C ARG A 997 -17.28 43.21 -19.35
N VAL A 998 -16.56 42.23 -18.78
CA VAL A 998 -17.09 41.16 -17.95
C VAL A 998 -16.35 41.12 -16.62
N LYS A 999 -17.09 41.00 -15.52
CA LYS A 999 -16.56 40.73 -14.18
C LYS A 999 -17.21 39.48 -13.60
N TRP A 1000 -16.41 38.49 -13.22
CA TRP A 1000 -16.89 37.27 -12.58
C TRP A 1000 -17.19 37.50 -11.09
N LEU A 1001 -18.34 37.03 -10.63
CA LEU A 1001 -18.81 37.14 -9.26
C LEU A 1001 -18.84 35.77 -8.56
N GLY A 1002 -18.95 35.78 -7.23
CA GLY A 1002 -19.30 34.58 -6.47
C GLY A 1002 -20.76 34.17 -6.74
N SER A 1003 -21.02 32.86 -6.82
CA SER A 1003 -22.38 32.30 -6.91
C SER A 1003 -23.04 32.20 -5.52
N THR A 1004 -23.24 33.34 -4.87
CA THR A 1004 -23.83 33.44 -3.53
C THR A 1004 -25.28 33.94 -3.63
N SER A 1005 -26.19 33.32 -2.88
CA SER A 1005 -27.62 33.67 -2.93
C SER A 1005 -27.94 35.04 -2.33
N ASN A 1006 -27.00 35.66 -1.61
CA ASN A 1006 -27.16 36.94 -0.91
C ASN A 1006 -26.19 38.04 -1.37
N GLY A 1007 -25.33 37.77 -2.36
CA GLY A 1007 -24.54 38.78 -3.07
C GLY A 1007 -25.25 39.31 -4.32
N LEU A 1008 -24.53 40.05 -5.17
CA LEU A 1008 -25.09 40.63 -6.40
C LEU A 1008 -25.72 39.59 -7.34
N SER A 1009 -25.13 38.39 -7.42
CA SER A 1009 -25.66 37.31 -8.27
C SER A 1009 -26.98 36.73 -7.78
N GLY A 1010 -27.17 36.65 -6.47
CA GLY A 1010 -28.44 36.34 -5.84
C GLY A 1010 -29.49 37.43 -6.09
N MET A 1011 -29.13 38.70 -5.88
CA MET A 1011 -30.03 39.85 -6.08
C MET A 1011 -30.53 39.95 -7.52
N GLY A 1012 -29.66 39.74 -8.50
CA GLY A 1012 -30.02 39.72 -9.92
C GLY A 1012 -30.98 38.60 -10.32
N SER A 1013 -31.05 37.52 -9.53
CA SER A 1013 -31.94 36.38 -9.77
C SER A 1013 -33.32 36.51 -9.12
N LEU A 1014 -33.57 37.59 -8.38
CA LEU A 1014 -34.82 37.80 -7.64
C LEU A 1014 -36.02 38.01 -8.56
N GLN A 1015 -37.14 37.40 -8.18
CA GLN A 1015 -38.43 37.52 -8.86
C GLN A 1015 -39.41 38.34 -8.00
N SER A 1016 -40.29 39.13 -8.63
CA SER A 1016 -41.27 39.95 -7.90
C SER A 1016 -42.18 39.13 -6.97
N ALA A 1017 -42.46 37.87 -7.31
CA ALA A 1017 -43.23 36.93 -6.49
C ALA A 1017 -42.54 36.52 -5.18
N GLN A 1018 -41.21 36.67 -5.07
CA GLN A 1018 -40.46 36.29 -3.87
C GLN A 1018 -40.54 37.34 -2.76
N LEU A 1019 -40.79 38.62 -3.08
CA LEU A 1019 -40.85 39.67 -2.07
C LEU A 1019 -42.25 39.73 -1.46
N ILE A 1020 -42.38 39.30 -0.21
CA ILE A 1020 -43.62 39.38 0.55
C ILE A 1020 -43.45 40.48 1.59
N PRO A 1021 -44.24 41.56 1.57
CA PRO A 1021 -43.99 42.73 2.42
C PRO A 1021 -43.82 42.40 3.92
N GLU A 1022 -44.58 41.44 4.43
CA GLU A 1022 -44.54 41.05 5.83
C GLU A 1022 -43.33 40.18 6.22
N PHE A 1023 -42.65 39.54 5.26
CA PHE A 1023 -41.64 38.51 5.51
C PHE A 1023 -40.30 38.72 4.77
N GLY A 1024 -40.22 39.70 3.88
CA GLY A 1024 -39.07 39.92 3.00
C GLY A 1024 -39.02 38.94 1.83
N PHE A 1025 -37.83 38.72 1.27
CA PHE A 1025 -37.65 37.81 0.15
C PHE A 1025 -37.70 36.34 0.61
N GLY A 1026 -38.52 35.51 -0.03
CA GLY A 1026 -38.54 34.06 0.19
C GLY A 1026 -37.65 33.30 -0.81
N SER A 1027 -37.05 32.19 -0.38
CA SER A 1027 -36.37 31.26 -1.29
C SER A 1027 -37.39 30.47 -2.12
N ILE A 1028 -37.17 30.33 -3.42
CA ILE A 1028 -38.00 29.47 -4.27
C ILE A 1028 -37.91 28.01 -3.77
N PRO A 1029 -39.04 27.28 -3.61
CA PRO A 1029 -39.02 25.89 -3.15
C PRO A 1029 -38.19 25.01 -4.07
N ARG A 1030 -37.36 24.13 -3.50
CA ARG A 1030 -36.63 23.15 -4.32
C ARG A 1030 -37.60 22.06 -4.77
N ARG A 1031 -37.33 21.48 -5.93
CA ARG A 1031 -38.09 20.34 -6.45
C ARG A 1031 -38.05 19.19 -5.44
N GLN A 1032 -39.14 18.98 -4.70
CA GLN A 1032 -39.25 17.86 -3.77
C GLN A 1032 -39.61 16.59 -4.53
N TRP A 1033 -38.70 15.62 -4.53
CA TRP A 1033 -39.00 14.26 -4.97
C TRP A 1033 -40.10 13.69 -4.06
N PRO A 1034 -41.27 13.20 -4.56
CA PRO A 1034 -41.61 12.78 -5.92
C PRO A 1034 -42.64 13.68 -6.64
N LYS A 1035 -42.95 14.87 -6.14
CA LYS A 1035 -44.04 15.68 -6.73
C LYS A 1035 -43.61 16.25 -8.07
N LYS A 1036 -44.33 15.86 -9.13
CA LYS A 1036 -44.11 16.31 -10.53
C LYS A 1036 -44.62 17.73 -10.81
N GLU A 1037 -45.38 18.32 -9.90
CA GLU A 1037 -45.91 19.68 -10.06
C GLU A 1037 -44.89 20.70 -9.57
N TYR A 1038 -44.67 21.76 -10.36
CA TYR A 1038 -43.95 22.93 -9.89
C TYR A 1038 -44.77 23.54 -8.74
N PRO A 1039 -44.26 23.56 -7.49
CA PRO A 1039 -44.96 24.24 -6.43
C PRO A 1039 -45.09 25.72 -6.83
N SER A 1040 -46.32 26.21 -6.96
CA SER A 1040 -46.61 27.63 -7.24
C SER A 1040 -45.73 28.52 -6.38
N ARG A 1041 -45.14 29.57 -6.98
CA ARG A 1041 -44.24 30.50 -6.30
C ARG A 1041 -44.97 31.50 -5.40
N ILE A 1042 -46.28 31.62 -5.53
CA ILE A 1042 -47.12 32.57 -4.79
C ILE A 1042 -47.20 32.15 -3.32
N LEU A 1043 -46.69 32.99 -2.40
CA LEU A 1043 -46.65 32.78 -0.95
C LEU A 1043 -46.07 31.42 -0.49
N ASN A 1044 -45.17 30.83 -1.26
CA ASN A 1044 -44.67 29.48 -1.02
C ASN A 1044 -43.14 29.44 -1.09
N PHE A 1045 -42.49 29.32 0.06
CA PHE A 1045 -41.04 29.38 0.21
C PHE A 1045 -40.57 28.52 1.39
N GLU A 1046 -39.36 27.95 1.28
CA GLU A 1046 -38.79 27.10 2.33
C GLU A 1046 -38.12 27.90 3.46
N ARG A 1047 -37.50 29.04 3.12
CA ARG A 1047 -36.76 29.91 4.04
C ARG A 1047 -36.90 31.37 3.64
N SER A 1048 -36.82 32.29 4.60
CA SER A 1048 -36.65 33.72 4.32
C SER A 1048 -35.18 34.02 3.99
N LEU A 1049 -34.97 34.86 2.98
CA LEU A 1049 -33.70 35.43 2.54
C LEU A 1049 -33.59 36.83 3.14
N SER A 1050 -33.24 36.92 4.43
CA SER A 1050 -33.34 38.18 5.17
C SER A 1050 -32.08 39.05 5.12
N GLU A 1051 -30.96 38.57 4.58
CA GLU A 1051 -29.68 39.30 4.73
C GLU A 1051 -28.88 39.41 3.41
N PHE A 1052 -28.99 40.55 2.72
CA PHE A 1052 -28.25 40.89 1.49
C PHE A 1052 -27.17 41.95 1.77
N TRP A 1053 -25.89 41.60 1.59
CA TRP A 1053 -24.78 42.33 2.22
C TRP A 1053 -23.90 43.20 1.29
N LEU A 1054 -24.21 43.23 -0.01
CA LEU A 1054 -23.44 43.99 -1.03
C LEU A 1054 -21.92 43.78 -0.97
N PHE A 1055 -21.47 42.56 -0.66
CA PHE A 1055 -20.05 42.22 -0.45
C PHE A 1055 -19.16 42.67 -1.60
N GLU A 1056 -19.65 42.56 -2.82
CA GLU A 1056 -18.92 42.88 -4.04
C GLU A 1056 -18.74 44.39 -4.23
N LEU A 1057 -19.48 45.26 -3.54
CA LEU A 1057 -19.35 46.72 -3.69
C LEU A 1057 -18.45 47.34 -2.64
N ASN A 1058 -18.32 46.71 -1.47
CA ASN A 1058 -17.61 47.25 -0.31
C ASN A 1058 -16.26 46.55 -0.03
N SER A 1059 -15.68 45.91 -1.05
CA SER A 1059 -14.46 45.11 -0.95
C SER A 1059 -14.56 44.06 0.17
N PHE A 1060 -15.67 43.31 0.18
CA PHE A 1060 -15.94 42.24 1.14
C PHE A 1060 -15.88 42.72 2.60
N GLY A 1061 -16.38 43.93 2.83
CA GLY A 1061 -16.44 44.59 4.13
C GLY A 1061 -15.18 45.35 4.53
N ARG A 1062 -14.15 45.44 3.69
CA ARG A 1062 -12.93 46.22 3.99
C ARG A 1062 -13.22 47.73 4.05
N THR A 1063 -13.89 48.28 3.03
CA THR A 1063 -14.20 49.72 2.96
C THR A 1063 -15.07 50.19 4.14
N ILE A 1064 -15.95 49.32 4.64
CA ILE A 1064 -16.72 49.59 5.86
C ILE A 1064 -15.83 49.70 7.09
N LYS A 1065 -14.87 48.77 7.24
CA LYS A 1065 -14.00 48.70 8.42
C LYS A 1065 -12.92 49.79 8.43
N GLU A 1066 -12.38 50.13 7.26
CA GLU A 1066 -11.22 51.01 7.11
C GLU A 1066 -11.64 52.47 6.84
N ASP A 1067 -12.64 52.68 5.97
CA ASP A 1067 -13.04 54.00 5.48
C ASP A 1067 -14.39 54.48 6.02
N HIS A 1068 -15.07 53.67 6.86
CA HIS A 1068 -16.45 53.90 7.28
C HIS A 1068 -17.39 54.19 6.09
N LYS A 1069 -17.12 53.55 4.95
CA LYS A 1069 -17.85 53.75 3.70
C LYS A 1069 -18.63 52.49 3.33
N ASP A 1070 -19.89 52.65 2.97
CA ASP A 1070 -20.71 51.56 2.42
C ASP A 1070 -21.57 52.07 1.26
N TYR A 1071 -22.23 51.15 0.55
CA TYR A 1071 -22.99 51.47 -0.65
C TYR A 1071 -24.48 51.15 -0.53
N VAL A 1072 -25.24 51.86 -1.35
CA VAL A 1072 -26.68 51.69 -1.54
C VAL A 1072 -26.89 51.19 -2.97
N LEU A 1073 -27.49 50.01 -3.11
CA LEU A 1073 -27.82 49.43 -4.42
C LEU A 1073 -29.30 49.65 -4.72
N ARG A 1074 -29.61 50.36 -5.80
CA ARG A 1074 -30.99 50.56 -6.28
C ARG A 1074 -31.28 49.52 -7.36
N ALA A 1075 -32.29 48.69 -7.14
CA ALA A 1075 -32.69 47.65 -8.07
C ALA A 1075 -34.17 47.77 -8.42
N PHE A 1076 -34.51 47.50 -9.67
CA PHE A 1076 -35.89 47.22 -10.05
C PHE A 1076 -36.06 45.71 -10.24
N ILE A 1077 -36.84 45.10 -9.36
CA ILE A 1077 -37.25 43.70 -9.47
C ILE A 1077 -38.43 43.64 -10.44
N SER A 1078 -38.16 43.19 -11.66
CA SER A 1078 -39.15 43.17 -12.73
C SER A 1078 -40.34 42.25 -12.43
N PRO A 1079 -41.54 42.54 -12.97
CA PRO A 1079 -42.71 41.68 -12.87
C PRO A 1079 -42.41 40.22 -13.25
N THR A 1080 -42.88 39.30 -12.43
CA THR A 1080 -42.74 37.86 -12.68
C THR A 1080 -43.76 37.44 -13.73
N ILE A 1081 -43.33 36.72 -14.76
CA ILE A 1081 -44.25 36.04 -15.67
C ILE A 1081 -44.85 34.84 -14.93
N LEU A 1082 -46.18 34.89 -14.71
CA LEU A 1082 -46.94 33.90 -13.96
C LEU A 1082 -47.57 32.86 -14.91
N CYS A 1083 -47.62 31.60 -14.50
CA CYS A 1083 -48.45 30.60 -15.18
C CYS A 1083 -49.93 30.74 -14.78
N GLU A 1084 -50.84 30.11 -15.53
CA GLU A 1084 -52.29 30.19 -15.27
C GLU A 1084 -52.66 29.82 -13.82
N GLU A 1085 -52.04 28.79 -13.26
CA GLU A 1085 -52.27 28.38 -11.87
C GLU A 1085 -51.80 29.41 -10.85
N GLU A 1086 -50.69 30.11 -11.14
CA GLU A 1086 -50.15 31.16 -10.27
C GLU A 1086 -51.01 32.42 -10.36
N VAL A 1087 -51.53 32.77 -11.54
CA VAL A 1087 -52.49 33.86 -11.71
C VAL A 1087 -53.73 33.60 -10.86
N VAL A 1088 -54.34 32.40 -10.98
CA VAL A 1088 -55.50 32.03 -10.17
C VAL A 1088 -55.22 32.09 -8.66
N LYS A 1089 -54.04 31.61 -8.23
CA LYS A 1089 -53.65 31.67 -6.81
C LYS A 1089 -53.45 33.10 -6.33
N LEU A 1090 -52.82 33.95 -7.13
CA LEU A 1090 -52.56 35.34 -6.80
C LEU A 1090 -53.85 36.16 -6.74
N ASP A 1091 -54.78 35.94 -7.68
CA ASP A 1091 -56.10 36.57 -7.71
C ASP A 1091 -56.92 36.24 -6.45
N ASN A 1092 -56.88 34.98 -5.99
CA ASN A 1092 -57.60 34.53 -4.80
C ASN A 1092 -57.11 35.18 -3.49
N ILE A 1093 -55.90 35.73 -3.46
CA ILE A 1093 -55.33 36.38 -2.26
C ILE A 1093 -55.30 37.91 -2.35
N LYS A 1094 -55.80 38.49 -3.44
CA LYS A 1094 -55.77 39.94 -3.71
C LYS A 1094 -56.32 40.78 -2.57
N GLU A 1095 -57.46 40.39 -1.99
CA GLU A 1095 -58.08 41.14 -0.88
C GLU A 1095 -57.26 41.05 0.42
N LYS A 1096 -56.57 39.93 0.63
CA LYS A 1096 -55.80 39.66 1.84
C LYS A 1096 -54.41 40.31 1.81
N TYR A 1097 -53.77 40.35 0.63
CA TYR A 1097 -52.43 40.91 0.43
C TYR A 1097 -52.41 41.84 -0.80
N PRO A 1098 -53.08 43.01 -0.74
CA PRO A 1098 -53.22 43.90 -1.90
C PRO A 1098 -51.87 44.48 -2.36
N ILE A 1099 -50.98 44.81 -1.42
CA ILE A 1099 -49.64 45.36 -1.73
C ILE A 1099 -48.77 44.31 -2.43
N TYR A 1100 -48.81 43.06 -1.95
CA TYR A 1100 -48.12 41.94 -2.61
C TYR A 1100 -48.68 41.69 -4.00
N TYR A 1101 -50.02 41.60 -4.14
CA TYR A 1101 -50.69 41.42 -5.44
C TYR A 1101 -50.23 42.46 -6.47
N GLU A 1102 -50.29 43.74 -6.12
CA GLU A 1102 -49.88 44.83 -7.00
C GLU A 1102 -48.39 44.73 -7.33
N GLY A 1103 -47.51 44.50 -6.35
CA GLY A 1103 -46.07 44.40 -6.59
C GLY A 1103 -45.64 43.16 -7.38
N VAL A 1104 -46.38 42.05 -7.34
CA VAL A 1104 -46.10 40.91 -8.24
C VAL A 1104 -46.31 41.30 -9.71
N TYR A 1105 -47.38 42.04 -10.02
CA TYR A 1105 -47.72 42.47 -11.39
C TYR A 1105 -46.97 43.71 -11.87
N GLU A 1106 -46.73 44.67 -10.98
CA GLU A 1106 -46.08 45.95 -11.30
C GLU A 1106 -44.55 45.90 -11.13
N GLY A 1107 -44.04 44.89 -10.42
CA GLY A 1107 -42.64 44.80 -10.01
C GLY A 1107 -42.39 45.56 -8.71
N TRP A 1108 -41.13 45.63 -8.30
CA TRP A 1108 -40.73 46.35 -7.09
C TRP A 1108 -39.49 47.20 -7.34
N SER A 1109 -39.57 48.49 -7.02
CA SER A 1109 -38.36 49.27 -6.77
C SER A 1109 -37.83 48.92 -5.38
N VAL A 1110 -36.57 48.52 -5.30
CA VAL A 1110 -35.93 47.99 -4.10
C VAL A 1110 -34.59 48.68 -3.89
N VAL A 1111 -34.32 49.08 -2.65
CA VAL A 1111 -33.05 49.64 -2.20
C VAL A 1111 -32.44 48.66 -1.19
N PHE A 1112 -31.25 48.16 -1.49
CA PHE A 1112 -30.48 47.30 -0.59
C PHE A 1112 -29.41 48.12 0.13
N LEU A 1113 -29.33 47.97 1.45
CA LEU A 1113 -28.32 48.61 2.31
C LEU A 1113 -27.31 47.55 2.79
N GLY A 1114 -26.02 47.73 2.46
CA GLY A 1114 -24.99 46.70 2.67
C GLY A 1114 -24.83 46.22 4.12
N LYS A 1115 -24.40 47.11 5.02
CA LYS A 1115 -24.01 46.78 6.41
C LYS A 1115 -25.18 46.36 7.30
N THR A 1116 -26.36 46.93 7.09
CA THR A 1116 -27.55 46.58 7.87
C THR A 1116 -28.29 45.38 7.28
N ALA A 1117 -27.99 45.03 6.02
CA ALA A 1117 -28.71 44.04 5.22
C ALA A 1117 -30.22 44.35 5.07
N GLU A 1118 -30.59 45.61 5.33
CA GLU A 1118 -31.96 46.11 5.31
C GLU A 1118 -32.39 46.45 3.89
N ILE A 1119 -33.69 46.30 3.65
CA ILE A 1119 -34.29 46.44 2.33
C ILE A 1119 -35.48 47.37 2.41
N ILE A 1120 -35.49 48.38 1.57
CA ILE A 1120 -36.65 49.25 1.37
C ILE A 1120 -37.24 48.95 0.02
N TYR A 1121 -38.56 48.85 -0.07
CA TYR A 1121 -39.21 48.48 -1.31
C TYR A 1121 -40.54 49.21 -1.50
N GLN A 1122 -40.87 49.45 -2.76
CA GLN A 1122 -42.14 50.04 -3.16
C GLN A 1122 -42.61 49.36 -4.46
N ARG A 1123 -43.92 49.08 -4.55
CA ARG A 1123 -44.52 48.40 -5.70
C ARG A 1123 -44.50 49.29 -6.94
N GLY A 1124 -44.14 48.76 -8.09
CA GLY A 1124 -43.98 49.50 -9.34
C GLY A 1124 -42.66 50.27 -9.41
N LYS A 1125 -42.51 51.10 -10.45
CA LYS A 1125 -41.33 51.94 -10.67
C LYS A 1125 -41.46 53.27 -9.93
N HIS A 1126 -40.53 53.55 -9.02
CA HIS A 1126 -40.42 54.80 -8.26
C HIS A 1126 -39.07 55.48 -8.46
N LYS A 1127 -39.04 56.80 -8.28
CA LYS A 1127 -37.81 57.58 -8.31
C LYS A 1127 -36.94 57.29 -7.09
N SER A 1128 -35.62 57.31 -7.28
CA SER A 1128 -34.64 57.01 -6.23
C SER A 1128 -34.81 57.92 -5.01
N ASP A 1129 -35.03 59.21 -5.24
CA ASP A 1129 -35.15 60.22 -4.18
C ASP A 1129 -36.39 60.04 -3.28
N GLU A 1130 -37.40 59.30 -3.74
CA GLU A 1130 -38.61 59.01 -2.96
C GLU A 1130 -38.35 57.82 -2.04
N LEU A 1131 -37.75 56.74 -2.57
CA LEU A 1131 -37.38 55.55 -1.80
C LEU A 1131 -36.35 55.83 -0.70
N LEU A 1132 -35.39 56.71 -0.97
CA LEU A 1132 -34.36 57.08 0.02
C LEU A 1132 -34.89 57.97 1.15
N LYS A 1133 -36.02 58.66 0.97
CA LYS A 1133 -36.65 59.43 2.07
C LYS A 1133 -37.40 58.53 3.05
N ASP A 1134 -37.80 57.35 2.59
CA ASP A 1134 -38.54 56.39 3.39
C ASP A 1134 -37.63 55.54 4.28
N ILE A 1135 -36.29 55.71 4.23
CA ILE A 1135 -35.35 55.07 5.17
C ILE A 1135 -35.65 55.59 6.58
N PRO A 1136 -36.16 54.75 7.51
CA PRO A 1136 -36.44 55.23 8.86
C PRO A 1136 -35.18 55.73 9.59
N SER A 1137 -35.29 56.83 10.33
CA SER A 1137 -34.18 57.37 11.16
C SER A 1137 -33.61 56.37 12.18
N SER A 1138 -34.30 55.27 12.48
CA SER A 1138 -33.74 54.16 13.27
C SER A 1138 -32.62 53.38 12.56
N PHE A 1139 -32.46 53.56 11.25
CA PHE A 1139 -31.38 52.99 10.44
C PHE A 1139 -30.17 53.92 10.29
N SER A 1140 -30.22 55.15 10.83
CA SER A 1140 -29.02 55.99 10.97
C SER A 1140 -28.09 55.33 12.00
N ASN A 1141 -27.01 54.73 11.51
CA ASN A 1141 -26.17 53.79 12.25
C ASN A 1141 -25.44 54.44 13.46
N PRO A 1142 -25.39 53.81 14.65
CA PRO A 1142 -24.55 54.22 15.79
C PRO A 1142 -23.03 54.35 15.51
N GLU A 1143 -22.54 53.84 14.37
CA GLU A 1143 -21.10 53.71 14.03
C GLU A 1143 -20.55 54.76 13.01
N MET A 1144 -21.27 55.84 12.66
CA MET A 1144 -20.83 56.87 11.69
C MET A 1144 -20.44 56.36 10.28
N ILE A 1145 -21.20 55.41 9.70
CA ILE A 1145 -20.95 54.96 8.31
C ILE A 1145 -21.54 55.97 7.30
N ASN A 1146 -20.77 56.31 6.28
CA ASN A 1146 -21.20 57.13 5.15
C ASN A 1146 -21.68 56.23 4.00
N TYR A 1147 -22.96 56.35 3.66
CA TYR A 1147 -23.56 55.62 2.55
C TYR A 1147 -23.39 56.38 1.23
N HIS A 1148 -23.07 55.66 0.16
CA HIS A 1148 -22.91 56.20 -1.17
C HIS A 1148 -23.77 55.44 -2.19
N LEU A 1149 -24.30 56.16 -3.17
CA LEU A 1149 -24.80 55.56 -4.41
C LEU A 1149 -23.64 54.91 -5.17
N VAL A 1150 -24.00 54.00 -6.08
CA VAL A 1150 -23.05 53.23 -6.88
C VAL A 1150 -22.21 54.11 -7.82
N ASN A 1151 -22.71 55.29 -8.19
CA ASN A 1151 -21.97 56.32 -8.95
C ASN A 1151 -20.99 57.15 -8.07
N GLY A 1152 -20.94 56.88 -6.76
CA GLY A 1152 -20.06 57.55 -5.79
C GLY A 1152 -20.69 58.74 -5.05
N GLU A 1153 -21.89 59.19 -5.43
CA GLU A 1153 -22.59 60.29 -4.75
C GLU A 1153 -22.95 59.89 -3.31
N ARG A 1154 -22.71 60.77 -2.34
CA ARG A 1154 -23.04 60.50 -0.94
C ARG A 1154 -24.54 60.62 -0.72
N VAL A 1155 -25.11 59.67 0.03
CA VAL A 1155 -26.50 59.69 0.46
C VAL A 1155 -26.55 60.18 1.90
N ASP A 1156 -27.28 61.27 2.14
CA ASP A 1156 -27.58 61.75 3.49
C ASP A 1156 -28.77 60.95 4.03
N LEU A 1157 -28.47 59.91 4.84
CA LEU A 1157 -29.44 59.04 5.53
C LEU A 1157 -29.70 59.48 6.97
#